data_AF-A0A7D5Z2A2-F1
#
_entry.id   AF-A0A7D5Z2A2-F1
#
_cell.length_a   1.000
_cell.length_b   1.000
_cell.length_c   1.000
_cell.angle_alpha   90.00
_cell.angle_beta   90.00
_cell.angle_gamma   90.00
#
_symmetry.space_group_name_H-M   'P 1'
#
loop_
_entity.id
_entity.type
_entity.pdbx_description
1 polymer ?
#
loop_
_entity_poly.entity_id
_entity_poly.type
_entity_poly.pdbx_seq_one_letter_code
_entity_poly.pdbx_strand_id
1 'polypeptide(L)'
;MTGDTRPDISILFAGFGDGRNLFSALTTIACMDGESRLSSLSKLHFTVLDLKVAALARLLIFFNMMERVDPAVPDEVSGAKDEYLAMAYLFGCQIIPPFAEAKLQSNIRELIKRLEGKAAPLQFVYVRDHDREPLLRVLRQWQQPWEGFSKIADVRRLIEQNLRKADMRAASLIGEVPEFGPREEREDFRRFHTLLPPMADVKRCEPSLVELLAKYRSSGKGKKLYQYIDANWRFNNTLVDYDFANRRREQGMIYPDRSIFILWNCIQKLAEVFRVFNFSILMLDPGKRLVVEVIAGEMADIMDRMRYNLLDHRMSPPKNSRTPDPTLFPRTFDYIHMSNIPDYIGGHLTSFLTGRPLLKEDQPSSLRFTNLLNPPEFENHEAFRSEYLLMYDMERIRQHFLLTQRPGEFTEEASPPTISPLHSFVFEQYTVWDSVPRSVMPFQKLLSKAGFEKWVYGHLLKICLSHPRPVFSDSPVYAPLNLTALIHLVVGMFEVGYPAHWLVRILSCICTGVITTSARPPERRVYTPAQVDAVRAPKDICVQPWVAEFTTLVSIWRRLLPFGIDSSLSASLVPLETIYLYSIAFPPFPAISDHGPRSILVFWNTEVGDVAQRLDSLYDLLDSSGGDKSKSARNIREKGVVCVTTFRFTTASRTAEFWMRADKMEQMMAGKWRAFLWRTDEWEASTRGVDVSSGVAKGRKWTTNALLDTKPEGS
;
A
#
# COMPACT_ATOMS: atom_id res chain seq x y z
N MET A 1 13.25 -13.33 43.35
CA MET A 1 12.13 -13.97 42.64
C MET A 1 11.05 -12.93 42.40
N THR A 2 11.00 -12.35 41.21
CA THR A 2 9.90 -11.55 40.68
C THR A 2 9.75 -12.02 39.25
N GLY A 3 8.63 -12.69 38.95
CA GLY A 3 8.50 -13.67 37.87
C GLY A 3 8.85 -13.14 36.48
N ASP A 4 9.60 -13.94 35.73
CA ASP A 4 9.81 -13.81 34.29
C ASP A 4 8.45 -13.85 33.58
N THR A 5 7.89 -12.67 33.29
CA THR A 5 6.76 -12.56 32.38
C THR A 5 7.27 -12.78 30.96
N ARG A 6 6.77 -13.85 30.36
CA ARG A 6 7.02 -14.30 28.99
C ARG A 6 6.82 -13.16 27.96
N PRO A 7 7.70 -12.99 26.96
CA PRO A 7 7.54 -11.93 25.97
C PRO A 7 6.45 -12.25 24.95
N ASP A 8 5.52 -11.31 24.75
CA ASP A 8 4.56 -11.30 23.65
C ASP A 8 5.15 -10.55 22.45
N ILE A 9 5.23 -11.22 21.29
CA ILE A 9 5.73 -10.64 20.04
C ILE A 9 4.56 -10.31 19.12
N SER A 10 4.59 -9.11 18.55
CA SER A 10 3.55 -8.55 17.69
C SER A 10 4.18 -7.87 16.47
N ILE A 11 3.80 -8.32 15.28
CA ILE A 11 4.37 -7.85 14.01
C ILE A 11 3.24 -7.44 13.06
N LEU A 12 3.36 -6.27 12.45
CA LEU A 12 2.44 -5.76 11.43
C LEU A 12 3.09 -5.82 10.05
N PHE A 13 2.51 -6.56 9.12
CA PHE A 13 2.86 -6.55 7.70
C PHE A 13 1.84 -5.72 6.93
N ALA A 14 2.23 -4.53 6.47
CA ALA A 14 1.48 -3.72 5.54
C ALA A 14 2.04 -3.88 4.13
N GLY A 15 1.20 -4.30 3.18
CA GLY A 15 1.66 -4.66 1.84
C GLY A 15 2.38 -6.00 1.84
N PHE A 16 1.71 -7.02 2.38
CA PHE A 16 2.30 -8.34 2.53
C PHE A 16 2.69 -8.95 1.16
N GLY A 17 1.96 -8.60 0.09
CA GLY A 17 2.29 -8.97 -1.28
C GLY A 17 2.16 -10.48 -1.54
N ASP A 18 3.28 -11.17 -1.71
CA ASP A 18 3.31 -12.62 -1.90
C ASP A 18 3.55 -13.41 -0.61
N GLY A 19 3.78 -12.73 0.52
CA GLY A 19 3.96 -13.35 1.83
C GLY A 19 5.36 -13.84 2.14
N ARG A 20 6.35 -13.69 1.24
CA ARG A 20 7.74 -14.13 1.50
C ARG A 20 8.29 -13.64 2.84
N ASN A 21 8.00 -12.38 3.21
CA ASN A 21 8.53 -11.75 4.41
C ASN A 21 7.82 -12.27 5.66
N LEU A 22 6.52 -12.58 5.55
CA LEU A 22 5.75 -13.22 6.62
C LEU A 22 6.25 -14.65 6.86
N PHE A 23 6.38 -15.45 5.80
CA PHE A 23 6.88 -16.81 5.92
C PHE A 23 8.32 -16.88 6.42
N SER A 24 9.17 -15.95 5.98
CA SER A 24 10.53 -15.79 6.52
C SER A 24 10.50 -15.46 8.01
N ALA A 25 9.64 -14.53 8.44
CA ALA A 25 9.53 -14.16 9.85
C ALA A 25 9.03 -15.32 10.72
N LEU A 26 8.03 -16.08 10.25
CA LEU A 26 7.56 -17.30 10.91
C LEU A 26 8.71 -18.29 11.12
N THR A 27 9.48 -18.54 10.06
CA THR A 27 10.62 -19.48 10.11
C THR A 27 11.70 -18.99 11.06
N THR A 28 12.11 -17.73 10.96
CA THR A 28 13.15 -17.17 11.82
C THR A 28 12.75 -17.23 13.30
N ILE A 29 11.51 -16.85 13.64
CA ILE A 29 11.03 -16.88 15.03
C ILE A 29 10.94 -18.32 15.53
N ALA A 30 10.46 -19.26 14.69
CA ALA A 30 10.40 -20.67 15.05
C ALA A 30 11.79 -21.26 15.34
N CYS A 31 12.80 -20.92 14.53
CA CYS A 31 14.19 -21.30 14.79
C CYS A 31 14.70 -20.70 16.10
N MET A 32 14.47 -19.41 16.35
CA MET A 32 14.91 -18.76 17.58
C MET A 32 14.21 -19.30 18.84
N ASP A 33 12.93 -19.66 18.76
CA ASP A 33 12.18 -20.32 19.85
C ASP A 33 12.76 -21.72 20.11
N GLY A 34 12.99 -22.51 19.05
CA GLY A 34 13.60 -23.84 19.15
C GLY A 34 15.04 -23.84 19.70
N GLU A 35 15.83 -22.83 19.36
CA GLU A 35 17.18 -22.60 19.91
C GLU A 35 17.16 -22.04 21.35
N SER A 36 15.98 -21.88 21.97
CA SER A 36 15.81 -21.25 23.29
C SER A 36 16.36 -19.82 23.37
N ARG A 37 16.51 -19.14 22.23
CA ARG A 37 16.96 -17.73 22.14
C ARG A 37 15.83 -16.74 22.42
N LEU A 38 14.59 -17.17 22.22
CA LEU A 38 13.41 -16.49 22.72
C LEU A 38 13.03 -17.17 24.02
N SER A 39 13.64 -16.75 25.14
CA SER A 39 13.35 -17.31 26.46
C SER A 39 11.84 -17.21 26.74
N SER A 40 11.12 -18.32 26.57
CA SER A 40 9.70 -18.48 26.92
C SER A 40 8.68 -17.62 26.14
N LEU A 41 8.71 -17.59 24.80
CA LEU A 41 7.67 -16.95 23.97
C LEU A 41 6.23 -17.36 24.39
N SER A 42 5.43 -16.40 24.86
CA SER A 42 4.03 -16.64 25.27
C SER A 42 3.06 -16.56 24.11
N LYS A 43 3.08 -15.46 23.36
CA LYS A 43 2.14 -15.20 22.26
C LYS A 43 2.87 -14.56 21.08
N LEU A 44 2.48 -14.96 19.89
CA LEU A 44 2.96 -14.41 18.63
C LEU A 44 1.76 -13.95 17.80
N HIS A 45 1.67 -12.66 17.53
CA HIS A 45 0.59 -12.07 16.75
C HIS A 45 1.12 -11.40 15.50
N PHE A 46 0.65 -11.85 14.34
CA PHE A 46 0.84 -11.18 13.07
C PHE A 46 -0.44 -10.45 12.67
N THR A 47 -0.33 -9.17 12.33
CA THR A 47 -1.39 -8.46 11.61
C THR A 47 -0.95 -8.32 10.16
N VAL A 48 -1.74 -8.88 9.24
CA VAL A 48 -1.47 -8.89 7.80
C VAL A 48 -2.49 -7.98 7.12
N LEU A 49 -2.00 -6.87 6.61
CA LEU A 49 -2.75 -5.78 6.00
C LEU A 49 -2.38 -5.65 4.53
N ASP A 50 -3.37 -5.70 3.65
CA ASP A 50 -3.18 -5.39 2.23
C ASP A 50 -4.40 -4.70 1.63
N LEU A 51 -4.14 -3.82 0.67
CA LEU A 51 -5.20 -3.22 -0.13
C LEU A 51 -5.77 -4.23 -1.13
N LYS A 52 -4.95 -5.18 -1.61
CA LYS A 52 -5.34 -6.20 -2.59
C LYS A 52 -5.91 -7.43 -1.88
N VAL A 53 -7.24 -7.54 -1.92
CA VAL A 53 -7.97 -8.71 -1.41
C VAL A 53 -7.48 -10.01 -2.04
N ALA A 54 -7.10 -10.00 -3.32
CA ALA A 54 -6.55 -11.16 -4.01
C ALA A 54 -5.27 -11.68 -3.37
N ALA A 55 -4.38 -10.79 -2.93
CA ALA A 55 -3.18 -11.20 -2.22
C ALA A 55 -3.58 -11.93 -0.92
N LEU A 56 -4.46 -11.35 -0.10
CA LEU A 56 -4.91 -11.98 1.16
C LEU A 56 -5.61 -13.34 0.92
N ALA A 57 -6.41 -13.48 -0.13
CA ALA A 57 -7.02 -14.76 -0.51
C ALA A 57 -5.97 -15.83 -0.83
N ARG A 58 -4.89 -15.45 -1.51
CA ARG A 58 -3.76 -16.34 -1.82
C ARG A 58 -2.98 -16.76 -0.56
N LEU A 59 -2.83 -15.88 0.42
CA LEU A 59 -2.26 -16.25 1.73
C LEU A 59 -3.11 -17.34 2.41
N LEU A 60 -4.44 -17.16 2.44
CA LEU A 60 -5.35 -18.15 3.01
C LEU A 60 -5.30 -19.49 2.27
N ILE A 61 -5.08 -19.49 0.94
CA ILE A 61 -4.82 -20.70 0.15
C ILE A 61 -3.65 -21.49 0.73
N PHE A 62 -2.50 -20.84 0.94
CA PHE A 62 -1.31 -21.52 1.47
C PHE A 62 -1.52 -22.03 2.90
N PHE A 63 -2.11 -21.24 3.81
CA PHE A 63 -2.39 -21.70 5.18
C PHE A 63 -3.35 -22.90 5.22
N ASN A 64 -4.40 -22.91 4.38
CA ASN A 64 -5.31 -24.05 4.33
C ASN A 64 -4.66 -25.30 3.71
N MET A 65 -3.73 -25.14 2.77
CA MET A 65 -2.95 -26.27 2.24
C MET A 65 -2.00 -26.84 3.31
N MET A 66 -1.36 -25.98 4.10
CA MET A 66 -0.49 -26.39 5.20
C MET A 66 -1.27 -27.15 6.30
N GLU A 67 -2.46 -26.69 6.68
CA GLU A 67 -3.29 -27.35 7.71
C GLU A 67 -3.73 -28.77 7.30
N ARG A 68 -3.77 -29.08 6.00
CA ARG A 68 -4.11 -30.42 5.49
C ARG A 68 -2.95 -31.42 5.61
N VAL A 69 -1.74 -30.93 5.83
CA VAL A 69 -0.53 -31.74 5.84
C VAL A 69 -0.01 -31.80 7.26
N ASP A 70 0.02 -32.99 7.84
CA ASP A 70 0.76 -33.24 9.07
C ASP A 70 2.23 -33.56 8.72
N PRO A 71 3.18 -32.65 8.97
CA PRO A 71 4.60 -32.87 8.67
C PRO A 71 5.26 -33.86 9.63
N ALA A 72 4.58 -34.30 10.70
CA ALA A 72 5.08 -35.39 11.54
C ALA A 72 4.83 -36.77 10.91
N VAL A 73 3.95 -36.86 9.91
CA VAL A 73 3.67 -38.11 9.18
C VAL A 73 4.59 -38.23 7.96
N PRO A 74 5.28 -39.37 7.75
CA PRO A 74 6.12 -39.58 6.59
C PRO A 74 5.39 -39.27 5.27
N ASP A 75 6.08 -38.55 4.39
CA ASP A 75 5.53 -38.04 3.13
C ASP A 75 4.84 -39.11 2.27
N GLU A 76 5.38 -40.33 2.29
CA GLU A 76 4.90 -41.49 1.52
C GLU A 76 3.51 -41.97 1.98
N VAL A 77 3.15 -41.68 3.23
CA VAL A 77 1.89 -42.10 3.85
C VAL A 77 0.85 -40.99 3.80
N SER A 78 1.26 -39.73 3.94
CA SER A 78 0.36 -38.57 4.04
C SER A 78 0.05 -37.91 2.69
N GLY A 79 0.79 -38.21 1.62
CA GLY A 79 0.70 -37.46 0.37
C GLY A 79 1.22 -36.01 0.48
N ALA A 80 1.91 -35.69 1.59
CA ALA A 80 2.45 -34.37 1.92
C ALA A 80 3.35 -33.82 0.81
N LYS A 81 4.19 -34.67 0.22
CA LYS A 81 5.11 -34.30 -0.85
C LYS A 81 4.42 -33.66 -2.04
N ASP A 82 3.22 -34.13 -2.38
CA ASP A 82 2.46 -33.60 -3.51
C ASP A 82 1.75 -32.29 -3.17
N GLU A 83 1.37 -32.08 -1.90
CA GLU A 83 0.87 -30.80 -1.43
C GLU A 83 1.97 -29.73 -1.43
N TYR A 84 3.16 -30.03 -0.90
CA TYR A 84 4.29 -29.09 -0.93
C TYR A 84 4.76 -28.77 -2.35
N LEU A 85 4.79 -29.77 -3.23
CA LEU A 85 5.10 -29.56 -4.63
C LEU A 85 4.03 -28.68 -5.32
N ALA A 86 2.75 -28.91 -5.03
CA ALA A 86 1.68 -28.05 -5.54
C ALA A 86 1.80 -26.61 -5.01
N MET A 87 2.08 -26.41 -3.71
CA MET A 87 2.35 -25.08 -3.15
C MET A 87 3.51 -24.38 -3.86
N ALA A 88 4.59 -25.10 -4.15
CA ALA A 88 5.73 -24.59 -4.90
C ALA A 88 5.34 -24.13 -6.32
N TYR A 89 4.55 -24.94 -7.04
CA TYR A 89 4.02 -24.57 -8.35
C TYR A 89 3.11 -23.34 -8.28
N LEU A 90 2.21 -23.30 -7.30
CA LEU A 90 1.31 -22.17 -7.10
C LEU A 90 2.07 -20.89 -6.75
N PHE A 91 3.16 -21.00 -5.99
CA PHE A 91 3.99 -19.87 -5.61
C PHE A 91 4.85 -19.35 -6.77
N GLY A 92 5.57 -20.25 -7.44
CA GLY A 92 6.64 -19.90 -8.37
C GLY A 92 6.28 -19.90 -9.86
N CYS A 93 5.17 -20.51 -10.28
CA CYS A 93 4.89 -20.74 -11.71
C CYS A 93 3.57 -20.10 -12.18
N GLN A 94 3.59 -19.47 -13.36
CA GLN A 94 2.39 -18.98 -14.05
C GLN A 94 1.62 -20.08 -14.75
N ILE A 95 2.31 -21.15 -15.15
CA ILE A 95 1.70 -22.31 -15.81
C ILE A 95 1.98 -23.51 -14.92
N ILE A 96 0.91 -24.18 -14.48
CA ILE A 96 0.96 -25.23 -13.48
C ILE A 96 0.44 -26.56 -14.06
N PRO A 97 0.99 -27.69 -13.58
CA PRO A 97 0.58 -29.02 -14.02
C PRO A 97 -0.85 -29.36 -13.54
N PRO A 98 -1.55 -30.30 -14.20
CA PRO A 98 -2.92 -30.67 -13.86
C PRO A 98 -3.14 -31.08 -12.40
N PHE A 99 -2.17 -31.77 -11.79
CA PHE A 99 -2.29 -32.20 -10.39
C PHE A 99 -2.27 -31.01 -9.41
N ALA A 100 -1.47 -29.97 -9.70
CA ALA A 100 -1.39 -28.78 -8.87
C ALA A 100 -2.68 -27.96 -8.98
N GLU A 101 -3.26 -27.87 -10.18
CA GLU A 101 -4.58 -27.26 -10.38
C GLU A 101 -5.68 -28.03 -9.62
N ALA A 102 -5.69 -29.36 -9.68
CA ALA A 102 -6.67 -30.16 -8.96
C ALA A 102 -6.62 -29.91 -7.43
N LYS A 103 -5.39 -29.82 -6.87
CA LYS A 103 -5.17 -29.47 -5.46
C LYS A 103 -5.61 -28.04 -5.14
N LEU A 104 -5.27 -27.07 -5.98
CA LEU A 104 -5.73 -25.69 -5.86
C LEU A 104 -7.26 -25.61 -5.81
N GLN A 105 -7.95 -26.22 -6.76
CA GLN A 105 -9.41 -26.16 -6.84
C GLN A 105 -10.08 -26.87 -5.65
N SER A 106 -9.51 -28.00 -5.21
CA SER A 106 -9.93 -28.66 -3.97
C SER A 106 -9.72 -27.77 -2.73
N ASN A 107 -8.62 -27.03 -2.70
CA ASN A 107 -8.31 -26.08 -1.63
C ASN A 107 -9.30 -24.91 -1.59
N ILE A 108 -9.54 -24.26 -2.73
CA ILE A 108 -10.48 -23.14 -2.86
C ILE A 108 -11.90 -23.54 -2.40
N ARG A 109 -12.40 -24.71 -2.84
CA ARG A 109 -13.74 -25.19 -2.42
C ARG A 109 -13.88 -25.32 -0.91
N GLU A 110 -12.83 -25.78 -0.24
CA GLU A 110 -12.84 -25.93 1.21
C GLU A 110 -12.74 -24.59 1.94
N LEU A 111 -11.84 -23.71 1.48
CA LEU A 111 -11.73 -22.35 2.01
C LEU A 111 -13.04 -21.57 1.92
N ILE A 112 -13.77 -21.70 0.80
CA ILE A 112 -15.11 -21.13 0.65
C ILE A 112 -16.05 -21.66 1.74
N LYS A 113 -16.10 -22.97 1.98
CA LYS A 113 -16.93 -23.55 3.06
C LYS A 113 -16.56 -22.98 4.43
N ARG A 114 -15.27 -22.83 4.72
CA ARG A 114 -14.80 -22.28 6.00
C ARG A 114 -15.18 -20.82 6.18
N LEU A 115 -14.99 -19.98 5.16
CA LEU A 115 -15.35 -18.56 5.20
C LEU A 115 -16.88 -18.35 5.25
N GLU A 116 -17.66 -19.26 4.65
CA GLU A 116 -19.12 -19.30 4.75
C GLU A 116 -19.62 -19.86 6.10
N GLY A 117 -18.72 -20.29 7.00
CA GLY A 117 -19.08 -20.87 8.30
C GLY A 117 -19.65 -22.29 8.22
N LYS A 118 -19.53 -22.96 7.07
CA LYS A 118 -19.98 -24.35 6.83
C LYS A 118 -18.93 -25.39 7.22
N ALA A 119 -17.72 -24.96 7.57
CA ALA A 119 -16.62 -25.79 8.05
C ALA A 119 -15.84 -25.04 9.15
N ALA A 120 -15.02 -25.76 9.92
CA ALA A 120 -14.25 -25.15 11.00
C ALA A 120 -13.27 -24.09 10.47
N PRO A 121 -13.14 -22.92 11.12
CA PRO A 121 -12.16 -21.91 10.72
C PRO A 121 -10.73 -22.41 10.94
N LEU A 122 -9.77 -21.82 10.24
CA LEU A 122 -8.34 -22.01 10.50
C LEU A 122 -8.04 -21.49 11.92
N GLN A 123 -7.52 -22.34 12.81
CA GLN A 123 -7.50 -22.03 14.25
C GLN A 123 -6.62 -20.83 14.62
N PHE A 124 -5.51 -20.63 13.92
CA PHE A 124 -4.58 -19.53 14.15
C PHE A 124 -4.89 -18.29 13.30
N VAL A 125 -5.92 -18.31 12.44
CA VAL A 125 -6.23 -17.19 11.53
C VAL A 125 -7.53 -16.51 11.93
N TYR A 126 -7.51 -15.18 11.98
CA TYR A 126 -8.70 -14.35 12.15
C TYR A 126 -8.98 -13.53 10.90
N VAL A 127 -10.18 -13.69 10.33
CA VAL A 127 -10.66 -12.89 9.19
C VAL A 127 -11.83 -12.03 9.66
N ARG A 128 -11.72 -10.71 9.50
CA ARG A 128 -12.79 -9.76 9.85
C ARG A 128 -14.05 -10.04 9.05
N ASP A 129 -15.21 -9.90 9.68
CA ASP A 129 -16.50 -10.17 9.05
C ASP A 129 -16.70 -9.38 7.74
N HIS A 130 -16.33 -8.09 7.75
CA HIS A 130 -16.41 -7.20 6.57
C HIS A 130 -15.54 -7.67 5.39
N ASP A 131 -14.46 -8.40 5.65
CA ASP A 131 -13.51 -8.83 4.61
C ASP A 131 -13.87 -10.19 4.00
N ARG A 132 -14.84 -10.92 4.58
CA ARG A 132 -15.21 -12.26 4.12
C ARG A 132 -15.80 -12.26 2.72
N GLU A 133 -16.78 -11.40 2.44
CA GLU A 133 -17.41 -11.35 1.11
C GLU A 133 -16.44 -10.95 0.00
N PRO A 134 -15.58 -9.92 0.17
CA PRO A 134 -14.50 -9.67 -0.78
C PRO A 134 -13.60 -10.89 -1.02
N LEU A 135 -13.19 -11.61 0.03
CA LEU A 135 -12.36 -12.81 -0.11
C LEU A 135 -13.10 -13.93 -0.84
N LEU A 136 -14.37 -14.18 -0.50
CA LEU A 136 -15.22 -15.18 -1.16
C LEU A 136 -15.40 -14.87 -2.64
N ARG A 137 -15.56 -13.59 -3.01
CA ARG A 137 -15.65 -13.16 -4.41
C ARG A 137 -14.40 -13.57 -5.19
N VAL A 138 -13.21 -13.26 -4.68
CA VAL A 138 -11.96 -13.61 -5.36
C VAL A 138 -11.77 -15.12 -5.46
N LEU A 139 -12.03 -15.85 -4.37
CA LEU A 139 -11.92 -17.31 -4.37
C LEU A 139 -12.85 -17.95 -5.41
N ARG A 140 -14.09 -17.47 -5.52
CA ARG A 140 -15.06 -17.94 -6.54
C ARG A 140 -14.62 -17.58 -7.95
N GLN A 141 -14.06 -16.38 -8.17
CA GLN A 141 -13.49 -15.99 -9.47
C GLN A 141 -12.40 -16.98 -9.92
N TRP A 142 -11.49 -17.38 -9.01
CA TRP A 142 -10.41 -18.32 -9.31
C TRP A 142 -10.85 -19.78 -9.49
N GLN A 143 -12.12 -20.12 -9.28
CA GLN A 143 -12.66 -21.43 -9.65
C GLN A 143 -12.83 -21.60 -11.15
N GLN A 144 -12.79 -20.50 -11.91
CA GLN A 144 -12.89 -20.51 -13.36
C GLN A 144 -11.61 -19.93 -13.97
N PRO A 145 -11.21 -20.38 -15.18
CA PRO A 145 -10.13 -19.75 -15.92
C PRO A 145 -10.43 -18.28 -16.20
N TRP A 146 -9.41 -17.45 -16.13
CA TRP A 146 -9.53 -16.05 -16.50
C TRP A 146 -9.79 -15.90 -18.00
N GLU A 147 -10.88 -15.21 -18.39
CA GLU A 147 -11.29 -15.06 -19.79
C GLU A 147 -10.29 -14.30 -20.67
N GLY A 148 -9.32 -13.61 -20.06
CA GLY A 148 -8.29 -12.90 -20.80
C GLY A 148 -7.28 -13.79 -21.54
N PHE A 149 -7.20 -15.08 -21.20
CA PHE A 149 -6.40 -16.06 -21.92
C PHE A 149 -7.24 -17.23 -22.43
N SER A 150 -7.24 -17.42 -23.74
CA SER A 150 -7.93 -18.56 -24.37
C SER A 150 -7.06 -19.82 -24.43
N LYS A 151 -5.73 -19.66 -24.47
CA LYS A 151 -4.76 -20.75 -24.65
C LYS A 151 -3.51 -20.52 -23.81
N ILE A 152 -2.89 -21.62 -23.35
CA ILE A 152 -1.61 -21.58 -22.62
C ILE A 152 -0.47 -21.00 -23.47
N ALA A 153 -0.52 -21.17 -24.79
CA ALA A 153 0.42 -20.54 -25.71
C ALA A 153 0.42 -19.00 -25.61
N ASP A 154 -0.73 -18.38 -25.32
CA ASP A 154 -0.84 -16.92 -25.17
C ASP A 154 -0.16 -16.45 -23.88
N VAL A 155 -0.33 -17.22 -22.79
CA VAL A 155 0.33 -16.98 -21.50
C VAL A 155 1.85 -17.03 -21.68
N ARG A 156 2.38 -18.03 -22.38
CA ARG A 156 3.84 -18.15 -22.57
C ARG A 156 4.43 -17.02 -23.38
N ARG A 157 3.73 -16.58 -24.43
CA ARG A 157 4.15 -15.40 -25.21
C ARG A 157 4.24 -14.17 -24.32
N LEU A 158 3.31 -14.00 -23.39
CA LEU A 158 3.38 -12.92 -22.41
C LEU A 158 4.58 -13.08 -21.45
N ILE A 159 4.83 -14.28 -20.94
CA ILE A 159 5.99 -14.55 -20.07
C ILE A 159 7.28 -14.21 -20.83
N GLU A 160 7.42 -14.65 -22.08
CA GLU A 160 8.58 -14.35 -22.93
C GLU A 160 8.79 -12.84 -23.11
N GLN A 161 7.72 -12.10 -23.42
CA GLN A 161 7.77 -10.64 -23.55
C GLN A 161 8.20 -9.96 -22.25
N ASN A 162 7.71 -10.45 -21.10
CA ASN A 162 8.05 -9.91 -19.79
C ASN A 162 9.50 -10.20 -19.40
N LEU A 163 10.00 -11.41 -19.70
CA LEU A 163 11.40 -11.77 -19.48
C LEU A 163 12.33 -10.90 -20.31
N ARG A 164 12.05 -10.72 -21.61
CA ARG A 164 12.86 -9.82 -22.46
C ARG A 164 12.90 -8.39 -21.91
N LYS A 165 11.76 -7.87 -21.43
CA LYS A 165 11.71 -6.54 -20.79
C LYS A 165 12.50 -6.50 -19.49
N ALA A 166 12.45 -7.57 -18.69
CA ALA A 166 13.20 -7.68 -17.44
C ALA A 166 14.71 -7.72 -17.71
N ASP A 167 15.15 -8.53 -18.67
CA ASP A 167 16.54 -8.69 -19.07
C ASP A 167 17.09 -7.37 -19.64
N MET A 168 16.33 -6.66 -20.48
CA MET A 168 16.73 -5.34 -20.98
C MET A 168 16.91 -4.33 -19.83
N ARG A 169 15.99 -4.32 -18.85
CA ARG A 169 16.09 -3.44 -17.67
C ARG A 169 17.28 -3.81 -16.80
N ALA A 170 17.47 -5.11 -16.51
CA ALA A 170 18.60 -5.59 -15.74
C ALA A 170 19.92 -5.25 -16.45
N ALA A 171 20.07 -5.56 -17.73
CA ALA A 171 21.26 -5.19 -18.50
C ALA A 171 21.56 -3.68 -18.47
N SER A 172 20.52 -2.83 -18.51
CA SER A 172 20.70 -1.37 -18.40
C SER A 172 21.16 -0.88 -17.03
N LEU A 173 20.90 -1.64 -15.96
CA LEU A 173 21.20 -1.25 -14.57
C LEU A 173 22.46 -1.91 -14.01
N ILE A 174 22.71 -3.18 -14.37
CA ILE A 174 23.78 -4.02 -13.78
C ILE A 174 24.75 -4.61 -14.81
N GLY A 175 24.55 -4.34 -16.11
CA GLY A 175 25.38 -4.85 -17.20
C GLY A 175 25.08 -6.32 -17.53
N GLU A 176 25.43 -7.24 -16.63
CA GLU A 176 25.14 -8.67 -16.76
C GLU A 176 24.04 -9.13 -15.81
N VAL A 177 23.13 -9.97 -16.31
CA VAL A 177 22.08 -10.59 -15.49
C VAL A 177 22.67 -11.80 -14.76
N PRO A 178 22.74 -11.82 -13.42
CA PRO A 178 23.33 -12.95 -12.73
C PRO A 178 22.48 -14.22 -12.90
N GLU A 179 23.13 -15.36 -13.16
CA GLU A 179 22.45 -16.65 -13.32
C GLU A 179 22.27 -17.37 -11.97
N PHE A 180 21.02 -17.58 -11.56
CA PHE A 180 20.70 -18.29 -10.31
C PHE A 180 20.05 -19.66 -10.54
N GLY A 181 20.18 -20.57 -9.58
CA GLY A 181 19.57 -21.91 -9.59
C GLY A 181 20.33 -22.98 -10.41
N PRO A 182 19.77 -24.20 -10.54
CA PRO A 182 20.35 -25.25 -11.38
C PRO A 182 20.25 -24.89 -12.87
N ARG A 183 21.33 -25.12 -13.64
CA ARG A 183 21.37 -24.83 -15.09
C ARG A 183 20.26 -25.55 -15.86
N GLU A 184 19.97 -26.81 -15.52
CA GLU A 184 18.95 -27.61 -16.21
C GLU A 184 17.55 -27.00 -16.08
N GLU A 185 17.16 -26.59 -14.87
CA GLU A 185 15.86 -25.94 -14.65
C GLU A 185 15.77 -24.56 -15.31
N ARG A 186 16.89 -23.82 -15.40
CA ARG A 186 16.94 -22.58 -16.18
C ARG A 186 16.66 -22.83 -17.66
N GLU A 187 17.30 -23.84 -18.25
CA GLU A 187 17.09 -24.20 -19.66
C GLU A 187 15.66 -24.69 -19.90
N ASP A 188 15.10 -25.46 -18.97
CA ASP A 188 13.70 -25.87 -19.03
C ASP A 188 12.77 -24.66 -18.98
N PHE A 189 13.01 -23.74 -18.05
CA PHE A 189 12.19 -22.54 -17.93
C PHE A 189 12.29 -21.65 -19.18
N ARG A 190 13.50 -21.41 -19.69
CA ARG A 190 13.71 -20.66 -20.95
C ARG A 190 12.95 -21.30 -22.12
N ARG A 191 12.85 -22.63 -22.16
CA ARG A 191 12.23 -23.36 -23.26
C ARG A 191 10.71 -23.50 -23.14
N PHE A 192 10.21 -23.80 -21.94
CA PHE A 192 8.81 -24.14 -21.71
C PHE A 192 8.03 -23.04 -20.97
N HIS A 193 8.71 -22.00 -20.46
CA HIS A 193 8.16 -20.92 -19.65
C HIS A 193 7.46 -21.41 -18.37
N THR A 194 7.92 -22.56 -17.87
CA THR A 194 7.50 -23.17 -16.59
C THR A 194 8.57 -24.16 -16.13
N LEU A 195 8.51 -24.57 -14.86
CA LEU A 195 9.41 -25.55 -14.26
C LEU A 195 8.85 -26.96 -14.44
N LEU A 196 9.68 -27.89 -14.93
CA LEU A 196 9.29 -29.28 -15.12
C LEU A 196 9.41 -30.07 -13.82
N PRO A 197 8.50 -31.03 -13.55
CA PRO A 197 8.59 -31.83 -12.35
C PRO A 197 9.84 -32.73 -12.40
N PRO A 198 10.46 -33.01 -11.24
CA PRO A 198 11.56 -33.96 -11.14
C PRO A 198 11.15 -35.36 -11.62
N MET A 199 12.09 -36.11 -12.23
CA MET A 199 11.82 -37.48 -12.69
C MET A 199 11.38 -38.43 -11.58
N ALA A 200 11.81 -38.19 -10.33
CA ALA A 200 11.41 -38.97 -9.17
C ALA A 200 9.93 -38.78 -8.80
N ASP A 201 9.36 -37.61 -9.11
CA ASP A 201 8.00 -37.22 -8.70
C ASP A 201 7.01 -37.32 -9.87
N VAL A 202 7.47 -37.17 -11.12
CA VAL A 202 6.60 -37.18 -12.31
C VAL A 202 5.81 -38.48 -12.47
N LYS A 203 6.38 -39.64 -12.09
CA LYS A 203 5.65 -40.92 -12.12
C LYS A 203 4.43 -40.93 -11.21
N ARG A 204 4.50 -40.21 -10.08
CA ARG A 204 3.42 -40.12 -9.08
C ARG A 204 2.41 -39.05 -9.49
N CYS A 205 2.88 -37.86 -9.83
CA CYS A 205 2.03 -36.70 -10.01
C CYS A 205 1.49 -36.53 -11.43
N GLU A 206 2.22 -36.98 -12.45
CA GLU A 206 1.85 -36.81 -13.86
C GLU A 206 2.38 -37.95 -14.75
N PRO A 207 1.83 -39.18 -14.63
CA PRO A 207 2.35 -40.36 -15.33
C PRO A 207 2.46 -40.19 -16.85
N SER A 208 1.52 -39.47 -17.48
CA SER A 208 1.49 -39.18 -18.92
C SER A 208 2.69 -38.35 -19.40
N LEU A 209 3.39 -37.66 -18.49
CA LEU A 209 4.56 -36.85 -18.79
C LEU A 209 5.87 -37.66 -18.78
N VAL A 210 5.90 -38.84 -18.15
CA VAL A 210 7.11 -39.64 -17.88
C VAL A 210 7.90 -39.92 -19.16
N GLU A 211 7.25 -40.47 -20.19
CA GLU A 211 7.92 -40.82 -21.45
C GLU A 211 8.37 -39.58 -22.24
N LEU A 212 7.55 -38.53 -22.23
CA LEU A 212 7.82 -37.28 -22.91
C LEU A 212 9.03 -36.58 -22.29
N LEU A 213 9.09 -36.55 -20.96
CA LEU A 213 10.18 -35.96 -20.18
C LEU A 213 11.46 -36.79 -20.34
N ALA A 214 11.40 -38.11 -20.21
CA ALA A 214 12.55 -38.99 -20.40
C ALA A 214 13.16 -38.84 -21.81
N LYS A 215 12.32 -38.76 -22.85
CA LYS A 215 12.76 -38.52 -24.23
C LYS A 215 13.40 -37.14 -24.40
N TYR A 216 12.84 -36.11 -23.77
CA TYR A 216 13.41 -34.77 -23.81
C TYR A 216 14.78 -34.74 -23.12
N ARG A 217 14.91 -35.35 -21.94
CA ARG A 217 16.19 -35.45 -21.21
C ARG A 217 17.27 -36.20 -21.99
N SER A 218 16.91 -37.29 -22.68
CA SER A 218 17.88 -38.10 -23.43
C SER A 218 18.28 -37.52 -24.80
N SER A 219 17.39 -36.77 -25.45
CA SER A 219 17.61 -36.32 -26.85
C SER A 219 17.67 -34.81 -27.04
N GLY A 220 17.32 -34.02 -26.02
CA GLY A 220 17.10 -32.57 -26.13
C GLY A 220 15.90 -32.17 -27.00
N LYS A 221 15.14 -33.13 -27.57
CA LYS A 221 14.00 -32.86 -28.47
C LYS A 221 12.69 -32.71 -27.69
N GLY A 222 12.39 -31.49 -27.27
CA GLY A 222 11.22 -31.15 -26.44
C GLY A 222 9.89 -30.86 -27.18
N LYS A 223 9.78 -31.05 -28.51
CA LYS A 223 8.57 -30.62 -29.26
C LYS A 223 7.27 -31.27 -28.76
N LYS A 224 7.28 -32.59 -28.52
CA LYS A 224 6.10 -33.30 -28.00
C LYS A 224 5.75 -32.89 -26.57
N LEU A 225 6.77 -32.70 -25.72
CA LEU A 225 6.61 -32.21 -24.35
C LEU A 225 5.98 -30.81 -24.34
N TYR A 226 6.45 -29.93 -25.22
CA TYR A 226 5.91 -28.59 -25.40
C TYR A 226 4.42 -28.61 -25.79
N GLN A 227 4.05 -29.44 -26.79
CA GLN A 227 2.66 -29.60 -27.22
C GLN A 227 1.76 -30.18 -26.13
N TYR A 228 2.29 -31.11 -25.35
CA TYR A 228 1.58 -31.68 -24.21
C TYR A 228 1.30 -30.61 -23.15
N ILE A 229 2.29 -29.76 -22.80
CA ILE A 229 2.11 -28.67 -21.83
C ILE A 229 1.00 -27.72 -22.32
N ASP A 230 1.03 -27.30 -23.58
CA ASP A 230 0.01 -26.41 -24.15
C ASP A 230 -1.42 -26.97 -24.08
N ALA A 231 -1.56 -28.28 -24.26
CA ALA A 231 -2.85 -28.95 -24.29
C ALA A 231 -3.40 -29.25 -22.88
N ASN A 232 -2.53 -29.58 -21.92
CA ASN A 232 -2.93 -30.19 -20.66
C ASN A 232 -2.74 -29.27 -19.45
N TRP A 233 -1.70 -28.43 -19.44
CA TRP A 233 -1.40 -27.60 -18.28
C TRP A 233 -2.37 -26.41 -18.19
N ARG A 234 -2.34 -25.73 -17.04
CA ARG A 234 -3.30 -24.68 -16.70
C ARG A 234 -2.60 -23.40 -16.30
N PHE A 235 -3.29 -22.28 -16.53
CA PHE A 235 -2.84 -21.00 -16.03
C PHE A 235 -3.09 -20.91 -14.53
N ASN A 236 -2.11 -20.43 -13.78
CA ASN A 236 -2.24 -20.20 -12.36
C ASN A 236 -3.05 -18.93 -12.11
N ASN A 237 -4.37 -19.09 -12.00
CA ASN A 237 -5.31 -17.99 -11.81
C ASN A 237 -5.00 -17.12 -10.60
N THR A 238 -4.37 -17.69 -9.57
CA THR A 238 -4.07 -16.97 -8.32
C THR A 238 -2.96 -15.92 -8.44
N LEU A 239 -2.27 -15.85 -9.59
CA LEU A 239 -1.31 -14.78 -9.91
C LEU A 239 -1.96 -13.56 -10.58
N VAL A 240 -3.27 -13.60 -10.83
CA VAL A 240 -4.00 -12.49 -11.47
C VAL A 240 -5.07 -11.97 -10.53
N ASP A 241 -4.97 -10.69 -10.24
CA ASP A 241 -6.08 -9.91 -9.72
C ASP A 241 -7.01 -9.58 -10.90
N TYR A 242 -8.17 -10.24 -11.00
CA TYR A 242 -9.08 -10.09 -12.13
C TYR A 242 -9.67 -8.69 -12.22
N ASP A 243 -9.89 -8.04 -11.08
CA ASP A 243 -10.46 -6.69 -11.01
C ASP A 243 -9.45 -5.68 -11.59
N PHE A 244 -8.19 -5.79 -11.19
CA PHE A 244 -7.10 -5.00 -11.79
C PHE A 244 -6.88 -5.38 -13.24
N ALA A 245 -6.97 -6.68 -13.54
CA ALA A 245 -6.69 -7.17 -14.86
C ALA A 245 -7.71 -6.58 -15.85
N ASN A 246 -8.97 -6.99 -15.74
CA ASN A 246 -10.04 -6.64 -16.69
C ASN A 246 -10.08 -5.14 -17.02
N ARG A 247 -9.85 -4.26 -16.04
CA ARG A 247 -9.74 -2.81 -16.24
C ARG A 247 -8.63 -2.40 -17.21
N ARG A 248 -7.42 -2.98 -17.11
CA ARG A 248 -6.33 -2.67 -18.06
C ARG A 248 -6.67 -3.15 -19.48
N ARG A 249 -7.33 -4.30 -19.61
CA ARG A 249 -7.82 -4.78 -20.92
C ARG A 249 -8.86 -3.84 -21.51
N GLU A 250 -9.78 -3.32 -20.71
CA GLU A 250 -10.75 -2.29 -21.12
C GLU A 250 -10.06 -1.00 -21.59
N GLN A 251 -8.92 -0.64 -20.98
CA GLN A 251 -8.09 0.50 -21.37
C GLN A 251 -7.21 0.22 -22.61
N GLY A 252 -7.42 -0.89 -23.31
CA GLY A 252 -6.62 -1.27 -24.48
C GLY A 252 -5.16 -1.65 -24.16
N MET A 253 -4.82 -1.78 -22.88
CA MET A 253 -3.49 -2.19 -22.43
C MET A 253 -3.43 -3.73 -22.31
N ILE A 254 -2.55 -4.35 -23.09
CA ILE A 254 -2.20 -5.77 -22.93
C ILE A 254 -1.19 -5.88 -21.77
N TYR A 255 -1.54 -6.67 -20.75
CA TYR A 255 -0.91 -6.68 -19.43
C TYR A 255 0.62 -6.64 -19.42
N PRO A 256 1.15 -5.84 -18.49
CA PRO A 256 2.16 -6.39 -17.60
C PRO A 256 1.77 -6.08 -16.15
N ASP A 257 1.31 -7.09 -15.41
CA ASP A 257 1.68 -7.13 -13.99
C ASP A 257 2.78 -8.17 -13.83
N ARG A 258 3.84 -7.77 -13.14
CA ARG A 258 5.09 -8.51 -13.04
C ARG A 258 4.89 -9.69 -12.09
N SER A 259 4.71 -10.88 -12.63
CA SER A 259 5.18 -12.08 -11.94
C SER A 259 6.60 -12.38 -12.41
N ILE A 260 7.57 -11.56 -12.02
CA ILE A 260 8.99 -11.95 -12.06
C ILE A 260 9.30 -12.52 -10.68
N PHE A 261 8.95 -13.78 -10.48
CA PHE A 261 9.52 -14.59 -9.40
C PHE A 261 9.99 -15.94 -9.92
N ILE A 262 10.68 -15.91 -11.06
CA ILE A 262 11.45 -17.05 -11.57
C ILE A 262 12.92 -16.65 -11.71
N LEU A 263 13.34 -15.73 -10.85
CA LEU A 263 14.71 -15.70 -10.37
C LEU A 263 14.60 -16.34 -9.00
N TRP A 264 15.26 -17.49 -8.82
CA TRP A 264 15.97 -17.85 -7.58
C TRP A 264 15.86 -19.27 -7.05
N ASN A 265 14.89 -20.14 -7.41
CA ASN A 265 14.89 -21.47 -6.78
C ASN A 265 14.41 -22.64 -7.65
N CYS A 266 15.02 -23.80 -7.39
CA CYS A 266 14.62 -25.12 -7.83
C CYS A 266 13.21 -25.45 -7.31
N ILE A 267 12.33 -26.03 -8.13
CA ILE A 267 10.94 -26.33 -7.72
C ILE A 267 10.89 -27.25 -6.49
N GLN A 268 11.81 -28.21 -6.37
CA GLN A 268 11.93 -29.07 -5.18
C GLN A 268 12.40 -28.30 -3.95
N LYS A 269 13.39 -27.40 -4.10
CA LYS A 269 13.83 -26.55 -3.00
C LYS A 269 12.70 -25.66 -2.50
N LEU A 270 11.88 -25.13 -3.41
CA LEU A 270 10.71 -24.35 -3.02
C LEU A 270 9.66 -25.21 -2.30
N ALA A 271 9.46 -26.46 -2.71
CA ALA A 271 8.60 -27.40 -1.97
C ALA A 271 9.13 -27.66 -0.55
N GLU A 272 10.44 -27.88 -0.39
CA GLU A 272 11.06 -28.01 0.93
C GLU A 272 10.91 -26.74 1.78
N VAL A 273 11.01 -25.55 1.17
CA VAL A 273 10.75 -24.28 1.87
C VAL A 273 9.32 -24.24 2.41
N PHE A 274 8.31 -24.68 1.64
CA PHE A 274 6.93 -24.79 2.14
C PHE A 274 6.78 -25.82 3.26
N ARG A 275 7.56 -26.91 3.23
CA ARG A 275 7.63 -27.88 4.33
C ARG A 275 8.17 -27.25 5.61
N VAL A 276 9.24 -26.45 5.49
CA VAL A 276 9.80 -25.67 6.61
C VAL A 276 8.79 -24.66 7.15
N PHE A 277 8.04 -23.98 6.29
CA PHE A 277 6.99 -23.05 6.71
C PHE A 277 5.88 -23.75 7.51
N ASN A 278 5.42 -24.91 7.04
CA ASN A 278 4.41 -25.69 7.76
C ASN A 278 4.92 -26.15 9.14
N PHE A 279 6.14 -26.69 9.18
CA PHE A 279 6.77 -27.09 10.44
C PHE A 279 6.92 -25.92 11.42
N SER A 280 7.29 -24.74 10.91
CA SER A 280 7.41 -23.51 11.72
C SER A 280 6.09 -23.10 12.36
N ILE A 281 4.98 -23.18 11.61
CA ILE A 281 3.63 -22.89 12.15
C ILE A 281 3.28 -23.86 13.28
N LEU A 282 3.54 -25.16 13.10
CA LEU A 282 3.24 -26.16 14.13
C LEU A 282 4.10 -26.03 15.39
N MET A 283 5.36 -25.61 15.26
CA MET A 283 6.21 -25.32 16.43
C MET A 283 5.72 -24.09 17.19
N LEU A 284 5.16 -23.11 16.49
CA LEU A 284 4.71 -21.85 17.06
C LEU A 284 3.29 -21.91 17.63
N ASP A 285 2.40 -22.76 17.13
CA ASP A 285 1.01 -22.88 17.58
C ASP A 285 0.68 -23.83 18.77
N PRO A 286 1.61 -24.49 19.51
CA PRO A 286 1.25 -25.27 20.69
C PRO A 286 0.54 -24.40 21.72
N GLY A 287 -0.71 -24.74 22.10
CA GLY A 287 -1.50 -23.96 23.04
C GLY A 287 -2.13 -22.69 22.47
N LYS A 288 -2.30 -22.57 21.13
CA LYS A 288 -2.88 -21.41 20.44
C LYS A 288 -2.07 -20.12 20.63
N ARG A 289 -0.74 -20.25 20.63
CA ARG A 289 0.18 -19.09 20.80
C ARG A 289 0.27 -18.24 19.55
N LEU A 290 -0.01 -18.78 18.37
CA LEU A 290 0.07 -18.08 17.09
C LEU A 290 -1.29 -17.50 16.68
N VAL A 291 -1.29 -16.22 16.30
CA VAL A 291 -2.44 -15.56 15.68
C VAL A 291 -1.99 -14.81 14.42
N VAL A 292 -2.77 -14.96 13.35
CA VAL A 292 -2.65 -14.18 12.12
C VAL A 292 -3.97 -13.47 11.85
N GLU A 293 -4.01 -12.18 12.11
CA GLU A 293 -5.14 -11.30 11.80
C GLU A 293 -5.04 -10.78 10.37
N VAL A 294 -6.05 -11.06 9.55
CA VAL A 294 -6.12 -10.69 8.13
C VAL A 294 -7.05 -9.49 7.96
N ILE A 295 -6.54 -8.41 7.36
CA ILE A 295 -7.22 -7.13 7.19
C ILE A 295 -7.09 -6.65 5.74
N ALA A 296 -8.22 -6.50 5.04
CA ALA A 296 -8.26 -5.81 3.76
C ALA A 296 -8.45 -4.30 3.97
N GLY A 297 -7.56 -3.46 3.45
CA GLY A 297 -7.70 -2.01 3.58
C GLY A 297 -6.48 -1.19 3.14
N GLU A 298 -6.66 0.12 3.08
CA GLU A 298 -5.58 1.08 2.85
C GLU A 298 -4.73 1.21 4.13
N MET A 299 -3.41 1.31 3.96
CA MET A 299 -2.46 1.21 5.06
C MET A 299 -2.65 2.32 6.10
N ALA A 300 -2.71 3.58 5.67
CA ALA A 300 -2.83 4.71 6.57
C ALA A 300 -4.17 4.70 7.31
N ASP A 301 -5.29 4.46 6.60
CA ASP A 301 -6.63 4.36 7.23
C ASP A 301 -6.68 3.27 8.32
N ILE A 302 -6.18 2.06 8.03
CA ILE A 302 -6.19 0.97 9.00
C ILE A 302 -5.25 1.26 10.18
N MET A 303 -4.06 1.80 9.94
CA MET A 303 -3.12 2.14 11.00
C MET A 303 -3.67 3.25 11.92
N ASP A 304 -4.33 4.26 11.36
CA ASP A 304 -5.00 5.29 12.17
C ASP A 304 -6.16 4.71 13.00
N ARG A 305 -6.95 3.80 12.42
CA ARG A 305 -7.99 3.09 13.17
C ARG A 305 -7.40 2.24 14.30
N MET A 306 -6.23 1.62 14.11
CA MET A 306 -5.53 0.93 15.20
C MET A 306 -5.11 1.92 16.29
N ARG A 307 -4.49 3.04 15.91
CA ARG A 307 -4.02 4.10 16.83
C ARG A 307 -5.14 4.62 17.71
N TYR A 308 -6.31 4.89 17.12
CA TYR A 308 -7.47 5.45 17.83
C TYR A 308 -8.47 4.41 18.34
N ASN A 309 -8.14 3.12 18.25
CA ASN A 309 -9.00 2.01 18.68
C ASN A 309 -10.41 2.03 18.02
N LEU A 310 -10.43 2.22 16.70
CA LEU A 310 -11.62 2.30 15.85
C LEU A 310 -11.79 1.07 14.93
N LEU A 311 -11.18 -0.06 15.32
CA LEU A 311 -11.40 -1.34 14.66
C LEU A 311 -12.48 -2.12 15.42
N ASP A 312 -13.73 -2.00 14.96
CA ASP A 312 -14.91 -2.52 15.65
C ASP A 312 -14.83 -4.02 15.97
N HIS A 313 -14.21 -4.82 15.09
CA HIS A 313 -14.06 -6.26 15.30
C HIS A 313 -13.19 -6.61 16.51
N ARG A 314 -12.33 -5.69 16.98
CA ARG A 314 -11.51 -5.85 18.20
C ARG A 314 -12.26 -5.46 19.47
N MET A 315 -13.50 -4.99 19.37
CA MET A 315 -14.30 -4.54 20.51
C MET A 315 -15.23 -5.61 21.06
N SER A 316 -15.41 -6.73 20.35
CA SER A 316 -16.34 -7.80 20.73
C SER A 316 -15.61 -9.16 20.80
N PRO A 317 -15.88 -9.98 21.82
CA PRO A 317 -15.31 -11.31 21.91
C PRO A 317 -15.80 -12.21 20.76
N PRO A 318 -15.07 -13.29 20.44
CA PRO A 318 -15.44 -14.16 19.34
C PRO A 318 -16.73 -14.93 19.66
N LYS A 319 -17.51 -15.24 18.61
CA LYS A 319 -18.74 -16.05 18.76
C LYS A 319 -18.44 -17.52 19.12
N ASN A 320 -17.22 -18.00 18.91
CA ASN A 320 -16.82 -19.37 19.21
C ASN A 320 -15.41 -19.40 19.83
N SER A 321 -15.14 -20.40 20.67
CA SER A 321 -13.84 -20.56 21.36
C SER A 321 -12.71 -21.11 20.48
N ARG A 322 -13.00 -21.41 19.21
CA ARG A 322 -12.03 -21.93 18.23
C ARG A 322 -11.35 -20.82 17.42
N THR A 323 -12.00 -19.66 17.29
CA THR A 323 -11.42 -18.47 16.67
C THR A 323 -10.56 -17.68 17.66
N PRO A 324 -9.45 -17.07 17.21
CA PRO A 324 -8.70 -16.14 18.03
C PRO A 324 -9.59 -15.01 18.58
N ASP A 325 -9.38 -14.62 19.83
CA ASP A 325 -10.13 -13.53 20.47
C ASP A 325 -9.60 -12.16 20.02
N PRO A 326 -10.35 -11.42 19.20
CA PRO A 326 -9.90 -10.14 18.67
C PRO A 326 -9.82 -9.02 19.72
N THR A 327 -10.40 -9.20 20.90
CA THR A 327 -10.27 -8.24 22.02
C THR A 327 -8.87 -8.24 22.64
N LEU A 328 -8.10 -9.32 22.39
CA LEU A 328 -6.73 -9.49 22.88
C LEU A 328 -5.67 -9.15 21.80
N PHE A 329 -6.07 -8.55 20.68
CA PHE A 329 -5.15 -8.22 19.59
C PHE A 329 -4.32 -6.97 19.94
N PRO A 330 -3.02 -6.97 19.58
CA PRO A 330 -2.11 -5.88 19.92
C PRO A 330 -2.51 -4.58 19.22
N ARG A 331 -2.32 -3.47 19.93
CA ARG A 331 -2.49 -2.10 19.38
C ARG A 331 -1.17 -1.49 18.93
N THR A 332 -0.08 -1.90 19.56
CA THR A 332 1.29 -1.52 19.22
C THR A 332 2.09 -2.77 18.89
N PHE A 333 3.16 -2.59 18.12
CA PHE A 333 3.92 -3.66 17.50
C PHE A 333 5.40 -3.53 17.83
N ASP A 334 6.06 -4.67 17.91
CA ASP A 334 7.52 -4.79 17.97
C ASP A 334 8.16 -4.41 16.65
N TYR A 335 7.47 -4.79 15.56
CA TYR A 335 7.97 -4.61 14.22
C TYR A 335 6.87 -4.28 13.22
N ILE A 336 7.11 -3.28 12.37
CA ILE A 336 6.21 -2.92 11.27
C ILE A 336 6.96 -3.04 9.94
N HIS A 337 6.45 -3.87 9.05
CA HIS A 337 6.99 -4.09 7.72
C HIS A 337 6.07 -3.49 6.66
N MET A 338 6.54 -2.50 5.91
CA MET A 338 5.70 -1.81 4.90
C MET A 338 6.08 -2.14 3.45
N SER A 339 7.00 -3.10 3.22
CA SER A 339 7.41 -3.48 1.87
C SER A 339 7.92 -2.27 1.09
N ASN A 340 7.45 -2.06 -0.15
CA ASN A 340 7.63 -0.84 -0.92
C ASN A 340 6.37 0.04 -1.00
N ILE A 341 5.40 -0.11 -0.08
CA ILE A 341 4.21 0.76 -0.03
C ILE A 341 4.58 2.25 0.02
N PRO A 342 5.61 2.69 0.78
CA PRO A 342 5.93 4.11 0.92
C PRO A 342 6.13 4.85 -0.41
N ASP A 343 6.56 4.16 -1.47
CA ASP A 343 6.69 4.72 -2.82
C ASP A 343 5.37 5.30 -3.37
N TYR A 344 4.23 4.76 -2.91
CA TYR A 344 2.89 5.06 -3.41
C TYR A 344 2.07 5.98 -2.51
N ILE A 345 2.50 6.20 -1.27
CA ILE A 345 1.67 6.87 -0.23
C ILE A 345 2.31 8.12 0.38
N GLY A 346 3.46 8.59 -0.14
CA GLY A 346 4.13 9.80 0.35
C GLY A 346 5.38 9.54 1.18
N GLY A 347 6.01 8.38 0.97
CA GLY A 347 7.34 8.05 1.48
C GLY A 347 7.43 8.09 2.99
N HIS A 348 8.52 8.66 3.49
CA HIS A 348 8.80 8.76 4.92
C HIS A 348 7.70 9.48 5.71
N LEU A 349 7.09 10.54 5.17
CA LEU A 349 6.14 11.35 5.93
C LEU A 349 4.96 10.52 6.41
N THR A 350 4.27 9.85 5.48
CA THR A 350 3.12 9.00 5.83
C THR A 350 3.57 7.84 6.70
N SER A 351 4.65 7.16 6.32
CA SER A 351 5.18 5.99 7.05
C SER A 351 5.52 6.32 8.50
N PHE A 352 6.10 7.50 8.75
CA PHE A 352 6.47 7.92 10.09
C PHE A 352 5.25 8.39 10.88
N LEU A 353 4.36 9.19 10.28
CA LEU A 353 3.19 9.72 10.98
C LEU A 353 2.16 8.65 11.36
N THR A 354 2.03 7.58 10.58
CA THR A 354 1.08 6.48 10.86
C THR A 354 1.74 5.28 11.52
N GLY A 355 3.01 4.98 11.18
CA GLY A 355 3.74 3.83 11.70
C GLY A 355 4.34 4.07 13.10
N ARG A 356 5.00 5.21 13.33
CA ARG A 356 5.66 5.49 14.63
C ARG A 356 4.71 5.40 15.83
N PRO A 357 3.46 5.89 15.77
CA PRO A 357 2.53 5.78 16.90
C PRO A 357 2.14 4.36 17.26
N LEU A 358 2.31 3.40 16.35
CA LEU A 358 2.00 1.99 16.55
C LEU A 358 3.20 1.16 17.00
N LEU A 359 4.36 1.78 17.24
CA LEU A 359 5.52 1.10 17.80
C LEU A 359 5.44 1.04 19.34
N LYS A 360 5.87 -0.07 19.93
CA LYS A 360 5.99 -0.21 21.40
C LYS A 360 7.02 0.77 21.97
N GLU A 361 6.71 1.34 23.13
CA GLU A 361 7.58 2.33 23.81
C GLU A 361 8.38 1.72 24.96
N ASP A 362 7.88 0.63 25.53
CA ASP A 362 8.43 -0.07 26.69
C ASP A 362 9.60 -1.01 26.33
N GLN A 363 9.80 -1.27 25.04
CA GLN A 363 10.87 -2.12 24.53
C GLN A 363 11.33 -1.68 23.14
N PRO A 364 12.52 -2.12 22.69
CA PRO A 364 13.01 -1.81 21.35
C PRO A 364 12.02 -2.26 20.29
N SER A 365 11.63 -1.34 19.41
CA SER A 365 10.73 -1.61 18.31
C SER A 365 11.17 -0.83 17.06
N SER A 366 10.75 -1.28 15.89
CA SER A 366 11.16 -0.64 14.63
C SER A 366 10.18 -0.82 13.49
N LEU A 367 10.30 0.05 12.50
CA LEU A 367 9.62 -0.08 11.22
C LEU A 367 10.62 -0.21 10.08
N ARG A 368 10.24 -0.89 9.00
CA ARG A 368 11.08 -1.01 7.79
C ARG A 368 10.28 -0.89 6.51
N PHE A 369 10.96 -0.40 5.48
CA PHE A 369 10.49 -0.36 4.10
C PHE A 369 11.67 -0.20 3.15
N THR A 370 11.42 -0.36 1.86
CA THR A 370 12.40 -0.16 0.79
C THR A 370 11.83 0.80 -0.25
N ASN A 371 12.70 1.53 -0.95
CA ASN A 371 12.33 2.24 -2.16
C ASN A 371 12.63 1.34 -3.36
N LEU A 372 11.60 0.97 -4.12
CA LEU A 372 11.75 0.09 -5.28
C LEU A 372 11.31 0.74 -6.60
N LEU A 373 10.40 1.72 -6.52
CA LEU A 373 9.72 2.28 -7.69
C LEU A 373 10.53 3.38 -8.39
N ASN A 374 11.16 4.26 -7.62
CA ASN A 374 11.84 5.45 -8.11
C ASN A 374 13.26 5.68 -7.54
N PRO A 375 14.06 4.65 -7.15
CA PRO A 375 15.44 4.88 -6.74
C PRO A 375 16.27 5.71 -7.72
N PRO A 376 16.17 5.54 -9.06
CA PRO A 376 16.97 6.32 -10.00
C PRO A 376 16.74 7.84 -9.96
N GLU A 377 15.66 8.33 -9.35
CA GLU A 377 15.37 9.76 -9.23
C GLU A 377 16.05 10.42 -8.02
N PHE A 378 16.67 9.63 -7.13
CA PHE A 378 17.34 10.13 -5.93
C PHE A 378 18.83 9.83 -5.98
N GLU A 379 19.64 10.88 -5.77
CA GLU A 379 21.10 10.75 -5.73
C GLU A 379 21.56 9.93 -4.51
N ASN A 380 20.89 10.10 -3.37
CA ASN A 380 21.25 9.47 -2.09
C ASN A 380 20.08 9.57 -1.09
N HIS A 381 20.30 9.02 0.12
CA HIS A 381 19.34 9.11 1.22
C HIS A 381 18.97 10.54 1.63
N GLU A 382 19.87 11.51 1.53
CA GLU A 382 19.55 12.90 1.87
C GLU A 382 18.55 13.50 0.90
N ALA A 383 18.69 13.22 -0.41
CA ALA A 383 17.72 13.62 -1.42
C ALA A 383 16.36 12.94 -1.19
N PHE A 384 16.36 11.64 -0.90
CA PHE A 384 15.13 10.88 -0.61
C PHE A 384 14.39 11.42 0.64
N ARG A 385 15.13 11.74 1.71
CA ARG A 385 14.56 12.36 2.92
C ARG A 385 14.12 13.80 2.67
N SER A 386 14.89 14.59 1.93
CA SER A 386 14.53 15.96 1.53
C SER A 386 13.19 16.01 0.82
N GLU A 387 12.98 15.10 -0.12
CA GLU A 387 11.71 14.99 -0.84
C GLU A 387 10.56 14.72 0.11
N TYR A 388 10.59 13.62 0.85
CA TYR A 388 9.39 13.22 1.60
C TYR A 388 9.21 13.96 2.93
N LEU A 389 10.27 14.45 3.57
CA LEU A 389 10.19 15.08 4.90
C LEU A 389 10.40 16.59 4.89
N LEU A 390 10.88 17.17 3.78
CA LEU A 390 11.45 18.54 3.78
C LEU A 390 12.49 18.73 4.89
N MET A 391 13.23 17.66 5.19
CA MET A 391 14.31 17.54 6.15
C MET A 391 15.25 16.44 5.68
N TYR A 392 16.55 16.64 5.81
CA TYR A 392 17.57 15.64 5.44
C TYR A 392 18.54 15.32 6.58
N ASP A 393 18.62 16.18 7.59
CA ASP A 393 19.47 15.97 8.76
C ASP A 393 18.90 14.86 9.67
N MET A 394 19.73 13.87 10.00
CA MET A 394 19.30 12.71 10.80
C MET A 394 18.92 13.10 12.23
N GLU A 395 19.62 14.06 12.83
CA GLU A 395 19.32 14.48 14.21
C GLU A 395 17.97 15.20 14.27
N ARG A 396 17.66 16.06 13.29
CA ARG A 396 16.32 16.65 13.14
C ARG A 396 15.25 15.59 12.93
N ILE A 397 15.49 14.59 12.06
CA ILE A 397 14.52 13.51 11.85
C ILE A 397 14.29 12.72 13.14
N ARG A 398 15.38 12.37 13.84
CA ARG A 398 15.34 11.71 15.16
C ARG A 398 14.52 12.48 16.18
N GLN A 399 14.67 13.79 16.19
CA GLN A 399 13.98 14.70 17.09
C GLN A 399 12.48 14.88 16.73
N HIS A 400 12.13 14.97 15.45
CA HIS A 400 10.77 15.33 15.00
C HIS A 400 9.88 14.11 14.75
N PHE A 401 10.45 12.97 14.40
CA PHE A 401 9.70 11.75 14.11
C PHE A 401 9.96 10.65 15.14
N LEU A 402 10.85 10.88 16.11
CA LEU A 402 11.22 9.91 17.13
C LEU A 402 11.64 8.57 16.51
N LEU A 403 12.38 8.65 15.41
CA LEU A 403 12.89 7.52 14.65
C LEU A 403 14.35 7.77 14.27
N THR A 404 15.19 6.76 14.40
CA THR A 404 16.57 6.80 13.88
C THR A 404 16.77 5.68 12.87
N GLN A 405 17.45 5.98 11.78
CA GLN A 405 17.83 4.97 10.80
C GLN A 405 18.93 4.11 11.41
N ARG A 406 18.82 2.78 11.32
CA ARG A 406 19.96 1.91 11.57
C ARG A 406 21.01 2.15 10.50
N PRO A 407 22.30 2.22 10.84
CA PRO A 407 23.36 2.17 9.83
C PRO A 407 23.09 0.98 8.92
N GLY A 408 23.04 1.20 7.61
CA GLY A 408 22.85 0.11 6.66
C GLY A 408 24.00 -0.89 6.81
N GLU A 409 23.68 -2.18 6.90
CA GLU A 409 24.66 -3.23 6.61
C GLU A 409 24.88 -3.24 5.10
N PHE A 410 25.69 -2.31 4.60
CA PHE A 410 26.18 -2.42 3.23
C PHE A 410 27.20 -3.57 3.23
N THR A 411 26.77 -4.76 2.84
CA THR A 411 27.71 -5.83 2.51
C THR A 411 28.23 -5.55 1.10
N GLU A 412 29.55 -5.38 0.95
CA GLU A 412 30.22 -5.21 -0.36
C GLU A 412 29.82 -6.32 -1.36
N GLU A 413 29.45 -7.50 -0.85
CA GLU A 413 28.95 -8.66 -1.58
C GLU A 413 27.63 -8.44 -2.34
N ALA A 414 26.86 -7.39 -2.01
CA ALA A 414 25.57 -7.10 -2.65
C ALA A 414 25.68 -6.20 -3.91
N SER A 415 26.85 -5.61 -4.17
CA SER A 415 27.06 -4.79 -5.37
C SER A 415 27.82 -5.58 -6.45
N PRO A 416 27.32 -5.62 -7.70
CA PRO A 416 28.12 -6.08 -8.83
C PRO A 416 29.43 -5.27 -8.90
N PRO A 417 30.58 -5.91 -9.19
CA PRO A 417 31.91 -5.29 -9.12
C PRO A 417 32.12 -4.10 -10.10
N THR A 418 31.14 -3.79 -10.93
CA THR A 418 31.16 -2.76 -11.97
C THR A 418 30.44 -1.45 -11.58
N ILE A 419 29.84 -1.37 -10.39
CA ILE A 419 28.96 -0.24 -10.04
C ILE A 419 29.71 0.85 -9.25
N SER A 420 29.63 2.10 -9.74
CA SER A 420 30.16 3.30 -9.07
C SER A 420 29.47 3.55 -7.71
N PRO A 421 30.18 4.07 -6.68
CA PRO A 421 29.62 4.37 -5.36
C PRO A 421 28.35 5.26 -5.37
N LEU A 422 28.15 6.05 -6.44
CA LEU A 422 26.96 6.89 -6.63
C LEU A 422 25.65 6.10 -6.79
N HIS A 423 25.68 4.78 -7.00
CA HIS A 423 24.49 3.96 -7.20
C HIS A 423 24.09 3.09 -6.00
N SER A 424 24.76 3.23 -4.84
CA SER A 424 24.50 2.40 -3.65
C SER A 424 23.02 2.42 -3.19
N PHE A 425 22.35 3.58 -3.27
CA PHE A 425 20.93 3.72 -2.88
C PHE A 425 19.96 2.91 -3.76
N VAL A 426 20.31 2.68 -5.04
CA VAL A 426 19.46 1.91 -5.97
C VAL A 426 19.41 0.42 -5.63
N PHE A 427 20.44 -0.08 -4.93
CA PHE A 427 20.61 -1.48 -4.57
C PHE A 427 20.43 -1.75 -3.08
N GLU A 428 20.15 -0.71 -2.29
CA GLU A 428 19.86 -0.88 -0.89
C GLU A 428 18.55 -1.66 -0.71
N GLN A 429 18.57 -2.62 0.21
CA GLN A 429 17.40 -3.44 0.51
C GLN A 429 16.40 -2.66 1.38
N TYR A 430 16.07 -3.21 2.54
CA TYR A 430 15.17 -2.58 3.49
C TYR A 430 15.92 -1.63 4.40
N THR A 431 15.52 -0.37 4.41
CA THR A 431 15.94 0.58 5.42
C THR A 431 15.13 0.36 6.70
N VAL A 432 15.82 0.21 7.83
CA VAL A 432 15.22 -0.01 9.15
C VAL A 432 15.30 1.26 9.99
N TRP A 433 14.18 1.60 10.62
CA TRP A 433 14.01 2.78 11.47
C TRP A 433 13.61 2.35 12.88
N ASP A 434 14.52 2.55 13.85
CA ASP A 434 14.29 2.26 15.25
C ASP A 434 13.50 3.34 15.95
N SER A 435 12.59 2.93 16.84
CA SER A 435 11.89 3.82 17.75
C SER A 435 12.88 4.54 18.66
N VAL A 436 12.77 5.86 18.73
CA VAL A 436 13.38 6.66 19.78
C VAL A 436 12.33 6.84 20.87
N PRO A 437 12.65 6.57 22.15
CA PRO A 437 11.70 6.72 23.25
C PRO A 437 11.08 8.11 23.26
N ARG A 438 9.75 8.17 23.48
CA ARG A 438 9.06 9.45 23.63
C ARG A 438 9.68 10.26 24.77
N SER A 439 10.18 11.43 24.42
CA SER A 439 10.54 12.46 25.39
C SER A 439 10.10 13.80 24.83
N VAL A 440 9.41 14.59 25.66
CA VAL A 440 9.03 15.95 25.28
C VAL A 440 10.33 16.72 25.07
N MET A 441 10.50 17.23 23.86
CA MET A 441 11.71 17.94 23.52
C MET A 441 11.75 19.28 24.27
N PRO A 442 12.88 19.63 24.91
CA PRO A 442 13.06 20.95 25.48
C PRO A 442 12.86 22.03 24.42
N PHE A 443 12.23 23.14 24.80
CA PHE A 443 11.90 24.24 23.88
C PHE A 443 13.11 24.73 23.06
N GLN A 444 14.32 24.70 23.65
CA GLN A 444 15.57 25.13 23.02
C GLN A 444 16.04 24.20 21.87
N LYS A 445 15.56 22.96 21.84
CA LYS A 445 15.87 22.00 20.77
C LYS A 445 14.83 22.00 19.64
N LEU A 446 13.66 22.60 19.86
CA LEU A 446 12.65 22.77 18.81
C LEU A 446 13.17 23.71 17.72
N LEU A 447 12.63 23.58 16.51
CA LEU A 447 12.83 24.61 15.50
C LEU A 447 12.30 25.95 16.02
N SER A 448 12.96 27.04 15.62
CA SER A 448 12.41 28.38 15.85
C SER A 448 11.02 28.47 15.25
N LYS A 449 10.15 29.32 15.83
CA LYS A 449 8.77 29.49 15.34
C LYS A 449 8.71 29.73 13.83
N ALA A 450 9.58 30.60 13.30
CA ALA A 450 9.65 30.89 11.87
C ALA A 450 10.13 29.70 11.03
N GLY A 451 11.10 28.92 11.56
CA GLY A 451 11.58 27.69 10.91
C GLY A 451 10.51 26.61 10.88
N PHE A 452 9.78 26.45 11.98
CA PHE A 452 8.66 25.51 12.09
C PHE A 452 7.50 25.89 11.17
N GLU A 453 7.08 27.16 11.16
CA GLU A 453 6.05 27.67 10.24
C GLU A 453 6.49 27.48 8.77
N LYS A 454 7.75 27.78 8.42
CA LYS A 454 8.31 27.49 7.07
C LYS A 454 8.15 26.00 6.72
N TRP A 455 8.53 25.12 7.63
CA TRP A 455 8.52 23.67 7.36
C TRP A 455 7.10 23.11 7.20
N VAL A 456 6.18 23.45 8.10
CA VAL A 456 4.78 22.99 8.03
C VAL A 456 4.06 23.57 6.81
N TYR A 457 4.25 24.86 6.50
CA TYR A 457 3.70 25.45 5.28
C TYR A 457 4.36 24.91 4.00
N GLY A 458 5.62 24.47 4.05
CA GLY A 458 6.25 23.76 2.95
C GLY A 458 5.51 22.47 2.60
N HIS A 459 5.14 21.68 3.60
CA HIS A 459 4.31 20.48 3.41
C HIS A 459 2.92 20.82 2.86
N LEU A 460 2.25 21.85 3.42
CA LEU A 460 0.97 22.33 2.89
C LEU A 460 1.06 22.69 1.39
N LEU A 461 2.06 23.49 1.00
CA LEU A 461 2.23 23.90 -0.40
C LEU A 461 2.58 22.72 -1.29
N LYS A 462 3.32 21.74 -0.80
CA LYS A 462 3.62 20.52 -1.55
C LYS A 462 2.39 19.63 -1.76
N ILE A 463 1.49 19.56 -0.79
CA ILE A 463 0.20 18.86 -0.89
C ILE A 463 -0.72 19.59 -1.88
N CYS A 464 -0.87 20.91 -1.73
CA CYS A 464 -1.78 21.71 -2.53
C CYS A 464 -1.27 21.96 -3.96
N LEU A 465 0.03 22.10 -4.16
CA LEU A 465 0.67 22.54 -5.40
C LEU A 465 1.88 21.66 -5.72
N SER A 466 1.66 20.35 -5.84
CA SER A 466 2.73 19.44 -6.19
C SER A 466 3.30 19.77 -7.59
N HIS A 467 4.63 19.71 -7.75
CA HIS A 467 5.28 20.02 -9.02
C HIS A 467 4.74 19.12 -10.15
N PRO A 468 4.58 19.63 -11.39
CA PRO A 468 4.21 18.79 -12.52
C PRO A 468 5.19 17.61 -12.74
N ARG A 469 4.67 16.45 -13.15
CA ARG A 469 5.44 15.21 -13.36
C ARG A 469 4.98 14.52 -14.65
N PRO A 470 5.88 13.80 -15.35
CA PRO A 470 5.48 13.04 -16.53
C PRO A 470 4.44 11.99 -16.21
N VAL A 471 3.40 11.86 -17.04
CA VAL A 471 2.40 10.78 -16.92
C VAL A 471 3.06 9.42 -17.00
N PHE A 472 4.01 9.27 -17.94
CA PHE A 472 4.79 8.06 -18.15
C PHE A 472 6.24 8.30 -17.75
N SER A 473 6.73 7.50 -16.81
CA SER A 473 8.13 7.47 -16.38
C SER A 473 8.52 6.04 -16.02
N ASP A 474 9.76 5.66 -16.33
CA ASP A 474 10.35 4.40 -15.86
C ASP A 474 10.78 4.47 -14.38
N SER A 475 10.79 5.67 -13.78
CA SER A 475 11.04 5.92 -12.35
C SER A 475 10.05 6.96 -11.80
N PRO A 476 8.75 6.62 -11.64
CA PRO A 476 7.73 7.59 -11.29
C PRO A 476 7.79 8.00 -9.81
N VAL A 477 7.87 9.31 -9.54
CA VAL A 477 7.72 9.88 -8.19
C VAL A 477 6.28 10.31 -7.99
N TYR A 478 5.55 9.68 -7.06
CA TYR A 478 4.18 10.09 -6.74
C TYR A 478 4.12 11.18 -5.66
N ALA A 479 3.09 12.04 -5.75
CA ALA A 479 2.73 13.01 -4.70
C ALA A 479 1.27 12.78 -4.24
N PRO A 480 1.02 11.68 -3.51
CA PRO A 480 -0.33 11.18 -3.20
C PRO A 480 -0.98 11.85 -1.99
N LEU A 481 -0.26 12.76 -1.32
CA LEU A 481 -0.69 13.33 -0.05
C LEU A 481 -1.92 14.22 -0.25
N ASN A 482 -2.82 14.19 0.73
CA ASN A 482 -3.97 15.08 0.83
C ASN A 482 -3.90 15.87 2.15
N LEU A 483 -4.86 16.78 2.37
CA LEU A 483 -4.82 17.69 3.52
C LEU A 483 -4.89 17.00 4.89
N THR A 484 -5.31 15.73 4.99
CA THR A 484 -5.24 15.01 6.27
C THR A 484 -3.80 14.76 6.71
N ALA A 485 -2.83 14.68 5.79
CA ALA A 485 -1.41 14.53 6.12
C ALA A 485 -0.89 15.70 6.98
N LEU A 486 -1.40 16.91 6.72
CA LEU A 486 -1.06 18.09 7.52
C LEU A 486 -1.64 18.02 8.94
N ILE A 487 -2.85 17.48 9.09
CA ILE A 487 -3.47 17.26 10.40
C ILE A 487 -2.64 16.24 11.20
N HIS A 488 -2.27 15.12 10.59
CA HIS A 488 -1.38 14.13 11.20
C HIS A 488 -0.03 14.73 11.62
N LEU A 489 0.56 15.56 10.75
CA LEU A 489 1.80 16.25 11.05
C LEU A 489 1.66 17.13 12.30
N VAL A 490 0.61 17.96 12.36
CA VAL A 490 0.35 18.84 13.50
C VAL A 490 0.10 18.07 14.80
N VAL A 491 -0.64 16.95 14.74
CA VAL A 491 -0.84 16.04 15.88
C VAL A 491 0.50 15.47 16.36
N GLY A 492 1.33 14.94 15.45
CA GLY A 492 2.64 14.39 15.79
C GLY A 492 3.59 15.44 16.38
N MET A 493 3.58 16.67 15.86
CA MET A 493 4.41 17.75 16.39
C MET A 493 4.01 18.16 17.80
N PHE A 494 2.72 18.12 18.15
CA PHE A 494 2.30 18.30 19.54
C PHE A 494 2.89 17.22 20.45
N GLU A 495 2.83 15.95 20.04
CA GLU A 495 3.36 14.82 20.82
C GLU A 495 4.87 14.90 21.04
N VAL A 496 5.60 15.54 20.11
CA VAL A 496 7.04 15.81 20.23
C VAL A 496 7.34 16.96 21.21
N GLY A 497 6.40 17.86 21.44
CA GLY A 497 6.52 18.98 22.39
C GLY A 497 6.36 20.38 21.79
N TYR A 498 5.92 20.52 20.54
CA TYR A 498 5.66 21.85 19.97
C TYR A 498 4.49 22.56 20.70
N PRO A 499 4.60 23.88 20.98
CA PRO A 499 3.55 24.59 21.71
C PRO A 499 2.20 24.58 20.99
N ALA A 500 1.13 24.21 21.70
CA ALA A 500 -0.23 24.16 21.17
C ALA A 500 -0.65 25.45 20.44
N HIS A 501 -0.33 26.62 21.01
CA HIS A 501 -0.68 27.90 20.40
C HIS A 501 0.04 28.19 19.07
N TRP A 502 1.19 27.55 18.77
CA TRP A 502 1.81 27.63 17.43
C TRP A 502 1.02 26.79 16.42
N LEU A 503 0.62 25.59 16.83
CA LEU A 503 -0.16 24.67 16.02
C LEU A 503 -1.54 25.24 15.68
N VAL A 504 -2.25 25.78 16.68
CA VAL A 504 -3.55 26.45 16.50
C VAL A 504 -3.42 27.64 15.55
N ARG A 505 -2.36 28.46 15.68
CA ARG A 505 -2.10 29.57 14.77
C ARG A 505 -1.89 29.10 13.33
N ILE A 506 -1.12 28.04 13.10
CA ILE A 506 -0.93 27.47 11.75
C ILE A 506 -2.28 27.06 11.16
N LEU A 507 -3.08 26.28 11.89
CA LEU A 507 -4.41 25.86 11.42
C LEU A 507 -5.31 27.08 11.13
N SER A 508 -5.30 28.08 12.00
CA SER A 508 -6.10 29.31 11.84
C SER A 508 -5.71 30.10 10.60
N CYS A 509 -4.41 30.30 10.36
CA CYS A 509 -3.91 31.03 9.18
C CYS A 509 -4.25 30.31 7.87
N ILE A 510 -4.33 28.98 7.85
CA ILE A 510 -4.79 28.25 6.66
C ILE A 510 -6.29 28.50 6.47
N CYS A 511 -7.08 28.50 7.55
CA CYS A 511 -8.51 28.77 7.50
C CYS A 511 -8.87 30.18 7.01
N THR A 512 -7.97 31.18 7.16
CA THR A 512 -8.19 32.54 6.62
C THR A 512 -7.95 32.65 5.12
N GLY A 513 -7.39 31.61 4.48
CA GLY A 513 -7.15 31.57 3.04
C GLY A 513 -5.89 32.25 2.54
N VAL A 514 -5.12 32.88 3.43
CA VAL A 514 -3.82 33.48 3.11
C VAL A 514 -2.83 33.15 4.22
N ILE A 515 -1.70 32.56 3.83
CA ILE A 515 -0.58 32.28 4.72
C ILE A 515 0.58 33.21 4.39
N THR A 516 1.31 33.68 5.40
CA THR A 516 2.57 34.43 5.21
C THR A 516 3.73 33.50 5.53
N THR A 517 4.56 33.17 4.53
CA THR A 517 5.63 32.17 4.71
C THR A 517 6.85 32.42 3.81
N SER A 518 8.02 31.96 4.26
CA SER A 518 9.23 31.86 3.43
C SER A 518 9.28 30.58 2.59
N ALA A 519 8.39 29.61 2.83
CA ALA A 519 8.23 28.43 1.98
C ALA A 519 7.67 28.81 0.59
N ARG A 520 7.89 27.95 -0.40
CA ARG A 520 7.33 28.08 -1.75
C ARG A 520 6.87 26.72 -2.24
N PRO A 521 5.94 26.69 -3.23
CA PRO A 521 5.64 25.48 -3.95
C PRO A 521 6.91 24.83 -4.54
N PRO A 522 6.92 23.49 -4.67
CA PRO A 522 7.97 22.74 -5.33
C PRO A 522 8.35 23.27 -6.72
N GLU A 523 9.61 23.68 -6.89
CA GLU A 523 10.15 24.17 -8.17
C GLU A 523 10.71 23.04 -9.06
N ARG A 524 10.80 21.83 -8.52
CA ARG A 524 11.33 20.64 -9.19
C ARG A 524 10.55 19.40 -8.76
N ARG A 525 10.74 18.31 -9.53
CA ARG A 525 10.10 17.01 -9.28
C ARG A 525 10.45 16.43 -7.90
N VAL A 526 11.71 16.55 -7.50
CA VAL A 526 12.25 16.07 -6.22
C VAL A 526 13.03 17.19 -5.53
N TYR A 527 12.95 17.27 -4.20
CA TYR A 527 13.75 18.20 -3.40
C TYR A 527 15.17 17.69 -3.15
N THR A 528 16.12 18.62 -3.12
CA THR A 528 17.47 18.41 -2.61
C THR A 528 17.68 19.10 -1.25
N PRO A 529 18.72 18.74 -0.48
CA PRO A 529 19.08 19.42 0.77
C PRO A 529 19.20 20.94 0.60
N ALA A 530 19.84 21.39 -0.48
CA ALA A 530 19.99 22.82 -0.79
C ALA A 530 18.65 23.55 -0.96
N GLN A 531 17.63 22.88 -1.49
CA GLN A 531 16.29 23.47 -1.63
C GLN A 531 15.54 23.53 -0.29
N VAL A 532 15.75 22.55 0.60
CA VAL A 532 15.20 22.57 1.96
C VAL A 532 15.77 23.76 2.74
N ASP A 533 17.07 23.98 2.66
CA ASP A 533 17.76 25.05 3.37
C ASP A 533 17.58 26.44 2.77
N ALA A 534 17.11 26.52 1.51
CA ALA A 534 16.93 27.78 0.81
C ALA A 534 16.18 28.82 1.67
N VAL A 535 16.84 29.97 1.90
CA VAL A 535 16.26 31.08 2.65
C VAL A 535 15.61 32.04 1.67
N ARG A 536 14.34 32.38 1.93
CA ARG A 536 13.55 33.27 1.08
C ARG A 536 12.82 34.27 1.95
N ALA A 537 12.58 35.46 1.43
CA ALA A 537 11.78 36.46 2.14
C ALA A 537 10.34 35.94 2.35
N PRO A 538 9.71 36.19 3.51
CA PRO A 538 8.29 35.87 3.70
C PRO A 538 7.41 36.55 2.64
N LYS A 539 6.41 35.83 2.16
CA LYS A 539 5.40 36.33 1.22
C LYS A 539 4.03 35.80 1.59
N ASP A 540 3.01 36.56 1.24
CA ASP A 540 1.62 36.12 1.30
C ASP A 540 1.34 35.16 0.14
N ILE A 541 0.78 34.00 0.47
CA ILE A 541 0.40 32.96 -0.47
C ILE A 541 -1.07 32.65 -0.26
N CYS A 542 -1.84 32.71 -1.35
CA CYS A 542 -3.26 32.39 -1.34
C CYS A 542 -3.43 30.87 -1.30
N VAL A 543 -4.11 30.39 -0.25
CA VAL A 543 -4.53 29.00 -0.07
C VAL A 543 -6.07 28.87 -0.04
N GLN A 544 -6.77 29.95 -0.39
CA GLN A 544 -8.23 30.04 -0.44
C GLN A 544 -8.92 28.86 -1.16
N PRO A 545 -8.39 28.32 -2.29
CA PRO A 545 -9.02 27.18 -2.96
C PRO A 545 -9.23 25.96 -2.07
N TRP A 546 -8.40 25.75 -1.05
CA TRP A 546 -8.47 24.57 -0.17
C TRP A 546 -9.18 24.82 1.17
N VAL A 547 -9.58 26.06 1.46
CA VAL A 547 -10.16 26.43 2.78
C VAL A 547 -11.45 25.66 3.09
N ALA A 548 -12.31 25.45 2.10
CA ALA A 548 -13.56 24.73 2.29
C ALA A 548 -13.33 23.27 2.72
N GLU A 549 -12.42 22.58 2.04
CA GLU A 549 -11.99 21.24 2.44
C GLU A 549 -11.31 21.28 3.81
N PHE A 550 -10.34 22.17 4.00
CA PHE A 550 -9.54 22.20 5.22
C PHE A 550 -10.39 22.45 6.47
N THR A 551 -11.32 23.41 6.42
CA THR A 551 -12.25 23.67 7.53
C THR A 551 -13.19 22.50 7.78
N THR A 552 -13.61 21.77 6.73
CA THR A 552 -14.39 20.53 6.87
C THR A 552 -13.56 19.45 7.60
N LEU A 553 -12.33 19.21 7.16
CA LEU A 553 -11.45 18.21 7.74
C LEU A 553 -11.10 18.55 9.19
N VAL A 554 -10.65 19.78 9.50
CA VAL A 554 -10.33 20.16 10.89
C VAL A 554 -11.56 20.06 11.80
N SER A 555 -12.77 20.33 11.28
CA SER A 555 -14.01 20.13 12.03
C SER A 555 -14.23 18.66 12.38
N ILE A 556 -14.03 17.74 11.42
CA ILE A 556 -14.10 16.28 11.62
C ILE A 556 -13.06 15.81 12.64
N TRP A 557 -11.81 16.22 12.45
CA TRP A 557 -10.67 15.77 13.24
C TRP A 557 -10.55 16.45 14.60
N ARG A 558 -11.35 17.49 14.89
CA ARG A 558 -11.23 18.31 16.10
C ARG A 558 -11.20 17.49 17.40
N ARG A 559 -11.94 16.37 17.45
CA ARG A 559 -12.03 15.52 18.65
C ARG A 559 -10.80 14.64 18.85
N LEU A 560 -9.96 14.49 17.83
CA LEU A 560 -8.72 13.73 17.85
C LEU A 560 -7.48 14.63 18.00
N LEU A 561 -7.65 15.97 17.97
CA LEU A 561 -6.54 16.89 18.22
C LEU A 561 -6.14 16.81 19.70
N PRO A 562 -4.85 16.58 20.03
CA PRO A 562 -4.39 16.41 21.39
C PRO A 562 -4.21 17.74 22.16
N PHE A 563 -4.72 18.86 21.63
CA PHE A 563 -4.58 20.19 22.20
C PHE A 563 -5.86 21.02 22.05
N GLY A 564 -6.01 22.04 22.91
CA GLY A 564 -7.15 22.95 22.89
C GLY A 564 -7.18 23.87 21.66
N ILE A 565 -8.38 24.19 21.19
CA ILE A 565 -8.65 25.10 20.08
C ILE A 565 -9.06 26.47 20.63
N ASP A 566 -8.53 27.56 20.07
CA ASP A 566 -8.90 28.92 20.46
C ASP A 566 -10.14 29.46 19.70
N SER A 567 -10.61 30.64 20.08
CA SER A 567 -11.77 31.28 19.45
C SER A 567 -11.55 31.60 17.96
N SER A 568 -10.31 31.84 17.53
CA SER A 568 -9.99 32.20 16.15
C SER A 568 -10.16 31.01 15.21
N LEU A 569 -9.62 29.85 15.60
CA LEU A 569 -9.82 28.62 14.86
C LEU A 569 -11.27 28.15 14.98
N SER A 570 -11.86 28.18 16.18
CA SER A 570 -13.24 27.75 16.41
C SER A 570 -14.26 28.52 15.55
N ALA A 571 -14.02 29.80 15.27
CA ALA A 571 -14.89 30.61 14.41
C ALA A 571 -14.89 30.18 12.94
N SER A 572 -13.83 29.48 12.49
CA SER A 572 -13.70 29.00 11.11
C SER A 572 -14.31 27.61 10.89
N LEU A 573 -14.50 26.85 11.97
CA LEU A 573 -15.00 25.47 11.94
C LEU A 573 -16.53 25.40 11.90
N VAL A 574 -17.06 24.26 11.49
CA VAL A 574 -18.50 24.00 11.42
C VAL A 574 -18.93 22.87 12.36
N PRO A 575 -20.20 22.84 12.79
CA PRO A 575 -20.77 21.68 13.48
C PRO A 575 -20.70 20.42 12.61
N LEU A 576 -20.49 19.27 13.25
CA LEU A 576 -20.37 17.98 12.55
C LEU A 576 -21.69 17.59 11.85
N GLU A 577 -22.81 18.05 12.41
CA GLU A 577 -24.17 17.82 11.91
C GLU A 577 -24.46 18.55 10.60
N THR A 578 -23.62 19.53 10.26
CA THR A 578 -23.66 20.28 8.99
C THR A 578 -22.70 19.74 7.93
N ILE A 579 -21.99 18.64 8.22
CA ILE A 579 -21.09 18.00 7.26
C ILE A 579 -21.80 16.78 6.67
N TYR A 580 -21.80 16.68 5.34
CA TYR A 580 -22.45 15.60 4.61
C TYR A 580 -21.50 14.95 3.62
N LEU A 581 -21.76 13.68 3.32
CA LEU A 581 -21.10 12.96 2.24
C LEU A 581 -21.81 13.35 0.95
N TYR A 582 -21.09 14.00 0.04
CA TYR A 582 -21.59 14.35 -1.27
C TYR A 582 -21.02 13.38 -2.30
N SER A 583 -21.79 13.15 -3.37
CA SER A 583 -21.32 12.40 -4.52
C SER A 583 -21.58 13.13 -5.82
N ILE A 584 -20.70 12.93 -6.79
CA ILE A 584 -20.84 13.45 -8.15
C ILE A 584 -20.35 12.42 -9.16
N ALA A 585 -21.19 12.11 -10.15
CA ALA A 585 -20.88 11.18 -11.21
C ALA A 585 -20.42 11.92 -12.47
N PHE A 586 -19.33 11.44 -13.07
CA PHE A 586 -18.79 12.00 -14.30
C PHE A 586 -19.26 11.20 -15.53
N PRO A 587 -19.57 11.87 -16.65
CA PRO A 587 -19.76 11.22 -17.94
C PRO A 587 -18.53 10.37 -18.33
N PRO A 588 -18.65 9.44 -19.29
CA PRO A 588 -17.50 8.70 -19.79
C PRO A 588 -16.36 9.62 -20.23
N PHE A 589 -15.14 9.33 -19.78
CA PHE A 589 -13.91 10.01 -20.18
C PHE A 589 -12.77 8.99 -20.35
N PRO A 590 -11.72 9.31 -21.12
CA PRO A 590 -10.57 8.41 -21.30
C PRO A 590 -9.83 8.20 -19.98
N ALA A 591 -9.76 6.97 -19.51
CA ALA A 591 -9.03 6.61 -18.29
C ALA A 591 -7.54 6.38 -18.59
N ILE A 592 -6.77 7.46 -18.72
CA ILE A 592 -5.34 7.40 -19.06
C ILE A 592 -4.54 7.26 -17.77
N SER A 593 -4.07 6.05 -17.45
CA SER A 593 -3.20 5.83 -16.28
C SER A 593 -3.85 6.25 -14.94
N ASP A 594 -5.16 6.06 -14.80
CA ASP A 594 -5.95 6.45 -13.61
C ASP A 594 -5.70 5.57 -12.37
N HIS A 595 -4.73 4.64 -12.45
CA HIS A 595 -4.36 3.77 -11.34
C HIS A 595 -3.43 4.46 -10.33
N GLY A 596 -2.85 5.61 -10.71
CA GLY A 596 -1.97 6.38 -9.84
C GLY A 596 -2.74 7.36 -8.95
N PRO A 597 -2.21 7.70 -7.76
CA PRO A 597 -2.81 8.69 -6.85
C PRO A 597 -2.52 10.12 -7.33
N ARG A 598 -3.11 10.51 -8.46
CA ARG A 598 -2.77 11.74 -9.19
C ARG A 598 -3.98 12.60 -9.51
N SER A 599 -5.02 12.55 -8.69
CA SER A 599 -6.28 13.22 -8.98
C SER A 599 -6.72 14.17 -7.88
N ILE A 600 -7.37 15.25 -8.28
CA ILE A 600 -7.98 16.24 -7.40
C ILE A 600 -9.35 16.60 -7.95
N LEU A 601 -10.31 16.84 -7.06
CA LEU A 601 -11.63 17.32 -7.44
C LEU A 601 -11.63 18.85 -7.40
N VAL A 602 -11.99 19.49 -8.51
CA VAL A 602 -11.96 20.94 -8.68
C VAL A 602 -13.38 21.43 -8.97
N PHE A 603 -13.89 22.34 -8.14
CA PHE A 603 -15.10 23.07 -8.38
C PHE A 603 -14.75 24.46 -8.87
N TRP A 604 -15.33 24.86 -10.00
CA TRP A 604 -15.04 26.11 -10.65
C TRP A 604 -16.31 26.92 -10.87
N ASN A 605 -16.31 28.19 -10.44
CA ASN A 605 -17.38 29.13 -10.69
C ASN A 605 -17.22 29.79 -12.06
N THR A 606 -18.10 29.44 -13.00
CA THR A 606 -18.03 29.92 -14.39
C THR A 606 -18.40 31.39 -14.55
N GLU A 607 -18.95 32.04 -13.51
CA GLU A 607 -19.18 33.50 -13.50
C GLU A 607 -17.93 34.29 -13.11
N VAL A 608 -16.97 33.66 -12.44
CA VAL A 608 -15.73 34.32 -11.98
C VAL A 608 -14.62 34.21 -13.01
N GLY A 609 -14.58 33.13 -13.78
CA GLY A 609 -13.61 32.93 -14.85
C GLY A 609 -14.01 31.82 -15.81
N ASP A 610 -13.51 31.90 -17.04
CA ASP A 610 -13.71 30.89 -18.08
C ASP A 610 -12.71 29.74 -17.92
N VAL A 611 -13.23 28.58 -17.52
CA VAL A 611 -12.44 27.35 -17.37
C VAL A 611 -11.86 26.86 -18.70
N ALA A 612 -12.53 27.11 -19.83
CA ALA A 612 -12.10 26.61 -21.14
C ALA A 612 -10.75 27.19 -21.56
N GLN A 613 -10.43 28.40 -21.10
CA GLN A 613 -9.15 29.07 -21.35
C GLN A 613 -8.01 28.55 -20.46
N ARG A 614 -8.30 27.68 -19.49
CA ARG A 614 -7.37 27.23 -18.44
C ARG A 614 -7.41 25.73 -18.19
N LEU A 615 -7.97 24.94 -19.12
CA LEU A 615 -7.99 23.48 -19.03
C LEU A 615 -6.58 22.88 -18.99
N ASP A 616 -5.61 23.56 -19.62
CA ASP A 616 -4.25 23.07 -19.84
C ASP A 616 -3.21 23.65 -18.85
N SER A 617 -3.61 24.49 -17.88
CA SER A 617 -2.69 24.95 -16.81
C SER A 617 -3.45 25.48 -15.58
N LEU A 618 -3.88 24.56 -14.71
CA LEU A 618 -4.41 24.92 -13.39
C LEU A 618 -3.28 25.31 -12.41
N TYR A 619 -2.08 24.74 -12.56
CA TYR A 619 -0.95 24.99 -11.65
C TYR A 619 -0.57 26.47 -11.59
N ASP A 620 -0.33 27.11 -12.74
CA ASP A 620 0.08 28.51 -12.80
C ASP A 620 -1.00 29.45 -12.28
N LEU A 621 -2.27 29.07 -12.45
CA LEU A 621 -3.38 29.80 -11.89
C LEU A 621 -3.41 29.70 -10.36
N LEU A 622 -3.11 28.54 -9.77
CA LEU A 622 -3.18 28.34 -8.33
C LEU A 622 -1.92 28.82 -7.59
N ASP A 623 -0.74 28.78 -8.20
CA ASP A 623 0.50 29.32 -7.62
C ASP A 623 0.50 30.86 -7.58
N SER A 624 0.06 31.43 -6.46
CA SER A 624 0.08 32.88 -6.28
C SER A 624 1.49 33.46 -6.07
N SER A 625 2.52 32.63 -5.88
CA SER A 625 3.88 33.07 -5.56
C SER A 625 4.72 33.30 -6.83
N GLY A 626 4.70 32.33 -7.74
CA GLY A 626 5.45 32.30 -9.01
C GLY A 626 4.59 32.36 -10.27
N GLY A 627 3.33 31.91 -10.21
CA GLY A 627 2.41 31.80 -11.34
C GLY A 627 1.71 33.11 -11.75
N ASP A 628 0.48 33.00 -12.27
CA ASP A 628 -0.28 34.10 -12.87
C ASP A 628 -0.73 35.13 -11.82
N LYS A 629 -0.21 36.35 -11.95
CA LYS A 629 -0.45 37.48 -11.03
C LYS A 629 -1.51 38.46 -11.52
N SER A 630 -2.17 38.18 -12.65
CA SER A 630 -3.23 39.04 -13.16
C SER A 630 -4.36 39.20 -12.15
N LYS A 631 -5.05 40.34 -12.22
CA LYS A 631 -6.22 40.62 -11.36
C LYS A 631 -7.31 39.54 -11.54
N SER A 632 -7.47 39.03 -12.76
CA SER A 632 -8.37 37.93 -13.08
C SER A 632 -7.98 36.65 -12.35
N ALA A 633 -6.73 36.21 -12.49
CA ALA A 633 -6.22 35.01 -11.82
C ALA A 633 -6.36 35.10 -10.29
N ARG A 634 -6.08 36.27 -9.71
CA ARG A 634 -6.31 36.52 -8.28
C ARG A 634 -7.78 36.37 -7.88
N ASN A 635 -8.70 36.96 -8.63
CA ASN A 635 -10.14 36.87 -8.36
C ASN A 635 -10.64 35.43 -8.49
N ILE A 636 -10.14 34.67 -9.47
CA ILE A 636 -10.46 33.25 -9.65
C ILE A 636 -9.95 32.41 -8.47
N ARG A 637 -8.69 32.60 -8.02
CA ARG A 637 -8.17 31.90 -6.84
C ARG A 637 -8.98 32.18 -5.57
N GLU A 638 -9.35 33.45 -5.35
CA GLU A 638 -9.99 33.88 -4.11
C GLU A 638 -11.48 33.52 -4.05
N LYS A 639 -12.17 33.42 -5.21
CA LYS A 639 -13.64 33.29 -5.25
C LYS A 639 -14.18 32.25 -6.21
N GLY A 640 -13.37 31.85 -7.19
CA GLY A 640 -13.80 31.07 -8.34
C GLY A 640 -13.43 29.59 -8.29
N VAL A 641 -12.56 29.16 -7.38
CA VAL A 641 -12.09 27.77 -7.32
C VAL A 641 -12.20 27.20 -5.90
N VAL A 642 -12.65 25.95 -5.80
CA VAL A 642 -12.55 25.12 -4.60
C VAL A 642 -11.93 23.78 -4.99
N CYS A 643 -10.89 23.37 -4.26
CA CYS A 643 -10.18 22.13 -4.47
C CYS A 643 -10.47 21.15 -3.32
N VAL A 644 -10.61 19.86 -3.66
CA VAL A 644 -10.82 18.76 -2.72
C VAL A 644 -9.81 17.65 -3.03
N THR A 645 -8.92 17.42 -2.07
CA THR A 645 -7.82 16.43 -2.11
C THR A 645 -8.20 15.09 -1.46
N THR A 646 -9.17 15.07 -0.55
CA THR A 646 -9.65 13.91 0.18
C THR A 646 -11.00 13.46 -0.37
N PHE A 647 -10.98 12.54 -1.33
CA PHE A 647 -12.18 11.94 -1.91
C PHE A 647 -11.94 10.48 -2.29
N ARG A 648 -13.02 9.71 -2.37
CA ARG A 648 -13.00 8.37 -2.96
C ARG A 648 -13.49 8.47 -4.38
N PHE A 649 -12.75 7.87 -5.33
CA PHE A 649 -13.21 7.73 -6.69
C PHE A 649 -13.52 6.27 -7.00
N THR A 650 -14.74 6.00 -7.42
CA THR A 650 -15.15 4.67 -7.89
C THR A 650 -15.16 4.65 -9.40
N THR A 651 -14.15 4.02 -10.02
CA THR A 651 -13.98 3.98 -11.48
C THR A 651 -15.19 3.38 -12.20
N ALA A 652 -15.78 2.31 -11.66
CA ALA A 652 -16.90 1.60 -12.29
C ALA A 652 -18.15 2.49 -12.46
N SER A 653 -18.49 3.29 -11.43
CA SER A 653 -19.59 4.26 -11.49
C SER A 653 -19.14 5.66 -11.91
N ARG A 654 -17.83 5.87 -12.12
CA ARG A 654 -17.18 7.18 -12.32
C ARG A 654 -17.64 8.23 -11.30
N THR A 655 -17.82 7.82 -10.06
CA THR A 655 -18.38 8.67 -9.00
C THR A 655 -17.29 9.06 -8.02
N ALA A 656 -17.16 10.37 -7.76
CA ALA A 656 -16.38 10.90 -6.64
C ALA A 656 -17.28 11.07 -5.42
N GLU A 657 -16.86 10.58 -4.27
CA GLU A 657 -17.49 10.77 -2.96
C GLU A 657 -16.56 11.55 -2.04
N PHE A 658 -17.05 12.61 -1.40
CA PHE A 658 -16.25 13.48 -0.55
C PHE A 658 -17.09 14.11 0.56
N TRP A 659 -16.45 14.39 1.69
CA TRP A 659 -17.10 15.09 2.80
C TRP A 659 -16.95 16.59 2.63
N MET A 660 -18.03 17.34 2.82
CA MET A 660 -18.00 18.81 2.74
C MET A 660 -19.01 19.45 3.69
N ARG A 661 -18.68 20.63 4.20
CA ARG A 661 -19.60 21.51 4.92
C ARG A 661 -20.78 21.94 4.04
N ALA A 662 -22.00 21.87 4.58
CA ALA A 662 -23.24 22.06 3.83
C ALA A 662 -23.39 23.47 3.27
N ASP A 663 -23.06 24.49 4.05
CA ASP A 663 -23.15 25.90 3.64
C ASP A 663 -22.36 26.18 2.36
N LYS A 664 -21.15 25.62 2.23
CA LYS A 664 -20.34 25.79 1.02
C LYS A 664 -20.93 25.04 -0.17
N MET A 665 -21.40 23.82 0.04
CA MET A 665 -22.02 23.04 -1.04
C MET A 665 -23.32 23.66 -1.52
N GLU A 666 -24.17 24.15 -0.61
CA GLU A 666 -25.42 24.82 -0.93
C GLU A 666 -25.16 26.12 -1.72
N GLN A 667 -24.11 26.88 -1.35
CA GLN A 667 -23.64 28.00 -2.16
C GLN A 667 -23.25 27.58 -3.58
N MET A 668 -22.51 26.48 -3.73
CA MET A 668 -22.06 26.02 -5.05
C MET A 668 -23.20 25.44 -5.90
N MET A 669 -24.16 24.76 -5.28
CA MET A 669 -25.36 24.23 -5.94
C MET A 669 -26.32 25.33 -6.38
N ALA A 670 -26.41 26.43 -5.64
CA ALA A 670 -27.23 27.59 -6.01
C ALA A 670 -26.58 28.49 -7.07
N GLY A 671 -25.24 28.48 -7.17
CA GLY A 671 -24.48 29.27 -8.14
C GLY A 671 -24.19 28.54 -9.46
N LYS A 672 -23.46 29.20 -10.36
CA LYS A 672 -22.97 28.58 -11.60
C LYS A 672 -21.61 27.94 -11.40
N TRP A 673 -21.61 26.78 -10.75
CA TRP A 673 -20.40 25.99 -10.52
C TRP A 673 -20.38 24.72 -11.37
N ARG A 674 -19.20 24.35 -11.83
CA ARG A 674 -18.93 23.08 -12.49
C ARG A 674 -17.87 22.32 -11.72
N ALA A 675 -18.08 21.04 -11.52
CA ALA A 675 -17.14 20.15 -10.84
C ALA A 675 -16.39 19.31 -11.87
N PHE A 676 -15.13 19.02 -11.57
CA PHE A 676 -14.28 18.31 -12.48
C PHE A 676 -13.26 17.43 -11.76
N LEU A 677 -12.91 16.31 -12.39
CA LEU A 677 -11.73 15.55 -12.03
C LEU A 677 -10.51 16.09 -12.80
N TRP A 678 -9.50 16.55 -12.08
CA TRP A 678 -8.21 17.02 -12.61
C TRP A 678 -7.10 16.05 -12.26
N ARG A 679 -6.06 16.01 -13.09
CA ARG A 679 -4.80 15.35 -12.75
C ARG A 679 -3.85 16.32 -12.05
N THR A 680 -3.07 15.86 -11.08
CA THR A 680 -2.08 16.67 -10.35
C THR A 680 -0.64 16.48 -10.84
N ASP A 681 -0.40 15.53 -11.75
CA ASP A 681 0.89 15.37 -12.43
C ASP A 681 1.03 16.33 -13.62
N GLU A 682 -0.01 16.50 -14.42
CA GLU A 682 0.00 17.46 -15.54
C GLU A 682 -0.76 18.76 -15.23
N TRP A 683 -1.59 18.78 -14.17
CA TRP A 683 -2.49 19.90 -13.86
C TRP A 683 -3.53 20.19 -14.94
N GLU A 684 -3.96 19.13 -15.63
CA GLU A 684 -4.94 19.12 -16.71
C GLU A 684 -6.26 18.46 -16.30
N ALA A 685 -7.35 18.87 -16.95
CA ALA A 685 -8.68 18.33 -16.75
C ALA A 685 -8.81 16.91 -17.34
N SER A 686 -9.16 15.91 -16.52
CA SER A 686 -9.52 14.57 -17.01
C SER A 686 -10.96 14.50 -17.54
N THR A 687 -11.80 15.47 -17.17
CA THR A 687 -13.24 15.48 -17.46
C THR A 687 -13.67 16.79 -18.08
N ARG A 688 -14.78 16.78 -18.84
CA ARG A 688 -15.41 17.99 -19.39
C ARG A 688 -16.20 18.82 -18.37
N GLY A 689 -16.26 18.34 -17.13
CA GLY A 689 -16.99 18.93 -16.03
C GLY A 689 -18.47 18.63 -16.03
N VAL A 690 -19.06 18.69 -14.84
CA VAL A 690 -20.49 18.48 -14.58
C VAL A 690 -21.02 19.65 -13.78
N ASP A 691 -22.21 20.13 -14.11
CA ASP A 691 -22.83 21.23 -13.38
C ASP A 691 -23.17 20.79 -11.96
N VAL A 692 -22.76 21.57 -10.96
CA VAL A 692 -22.90 21.22 -9.55
C VAL A 692 -24.37 21.19 -9.12
N SER A 693 -25.17 22.10 -9.67
CA SER A 693 -26.59 22.26 -9.33
C SER A 693 -27.44 21.01 -9.65
N SER A 694 -27.06 20.24 -10.68
CA SER A 694 -27.78 19.04 -11.12
C SER A 694 -26.98 17.73 -10.94
N GLY A 695 -25.66 17.81 -10.84
CA GLY A 695 -24.78 16.64 -10.78
C GLY A 695 -24.37 16.18 -9.38
N VAL A 696 -24.55 17.02 -8.35
CA VAL A 696 -24.21 16.65 -6.96
C VAL A 696 -25.42 16.06 -6.24
N ALA A 697 -25.22 14.91 -5.60
CA ALA A 697 -26.16 14.34 -4.65
C ALA A 697 -25.67 14.54 -3.21
N LYS A 698 -26.59 14.95 -2.32
CA LYS A 698 -26.35 15.06 -0.88
C LYS A 698 -26.70 13.73 -0.22
N GLY A 699 -25.70 13.07 0.36
CA GLY A 699 -25.84 11.81 1.07
C GLY A 699 -26.00 12.00 2.58
N ARG A 700 -25.47 11.03 3.33
CA ARG A 700 -25.59 10.98 4.80
C ARG A 700 -24.82 12.09 5.51
N LYS A 701 -25.26 12.43 6.73
CA LYS A 701 -24.51 13.28 7.66
C LYS A 701 -23.28 12.56 8.20
N TRP A 702 -22.27 13.31 8.60
CA TRP A 702 -21.09 12.76 9.28
C TRP A 702 -21.46 12.05 10.59
N THR A 703 -22.44 12.57 11.33
CA THR A 703 -22.87 12.03 12.62
C THR A 703 -23.82 10.84 12.52
N THR A 704 -24.27 10.46 11.32
CA THR A 704 -25.12 9.28 11.14
C THR A 704 -24.27 8.02 11.25
N ASN A 705 -24.53 7.19 12.27
CA ASN A 705 -23.87 5.90 12.47
C ASN A 705 -24.07 5.01 11.24
N ALA A 706 -22.98 4.64 10.56
CA ALA A 706 -22.98 3.67 9.46
C ALA A 706 -23.34 2.23 9.91
N LEU A 707 -23.40 1.98 11.23
CA LEU A 707 -23.52 0.65 11.83
C LEU A 707 -24.96 0.12 11.96
N LEU A 708 -25.98 0.80 11.40
CA LEU A 708 -27.38 0.35 11.51
C LEU A 708 -28.11 0.05 10.18
N ASP A 709 -27.55 0.40 9.01
CA ASP A 709 -28.26 0.28 7.72
C ASP A 709 -27.88 -0.95 6.89
N THR A 710 -27.25 -1.97 7.48
CA THR A 710 -27.07 -3.29 6.84
C THR A 710 -27.82 -4.38 7.59
N LYS A 711 -29.10 -4.13 7.90
CA LYS A 711 -30.07 -5.23 7.97
C LYS A 711 -30.64 -5.43 6.57
N PRO A 712 -30.62 -6.63 5.99
CA PRO A 712 -31.42 -6.90 4.80
C PRO A 712 -32.89 -6.73 5.19
N GLU A 713 -33.57 -5.78 4.55
CA GLU A 713 -35.03 -5.78 4.50
C GLU A 713 -35.47 -7.03 3.73
N GLY A 714 -36.36 -7.82 4.35
CA GLY A 714 -37.05 -8.92 3.69
C GLY A 714 -36.66 -10.30 4.22
N SER A 715 -37.57 -10.85 5.04
CA SER A 715 -37.95 -12.26 5.18
C SER A 715 -37.24 -13.28 4.28
#